data_AF-A0AAJ7WI16-F1
#
_entry.id   AF-A0AAJ7WI16-F1
#
_cell.length_a   1.000
_cell.length_b   1.000
_cell.length_c   1.000
_cell.angle_alpha   90.00
_cell.angle_beta   90.00
_cell.angle_gamma   90.00
#
_symmetry.space_group_name_H-M   'P 1'
#
loop_
_entity.id
_entity.type
_entity.pdbx_description
1 polymer ?
#
loop_
_entity_poly.entity_id
_entity_poly.type
_entity_poly.pdbx_seq_one_letter_code
_entity_poly.pdbx_strand_id
1 'polypeptide(L)'
;MTRLSGLKRFARTQLERIDVQLPLATWERVADPVKLNAIFTEREWKLESPVANLTEPQQDWIHWFACDPLDDTMVEIFFERFQTGVAKVWIHLRIRGRSLRLFPKFYKDNSEGHAYSAGGIRLECNAPFRRWRVAFNLMMEDPAAGCCTECQAICQPNSLFFEIIIDGERHEGMLFGSRLKFFGSSNMLRNAEVHVGYAVFTVPSGIVLTVNAYEMFSETPEVSKAIGTFLESSKTSDLAALKSASDTCVAAISKVDLPAPIHALLIEKLREVFGYDYFSRKFAVRSSAVGEDSEEMSAAGQMTTYLGVKGETKISSAVVKCWASTIRSDRRKECQMIDPFQRGVAENKTMMRINGITMFGYDIREHEAFKNGIVHGGSPPGLGMLRLLVNALWNIEETVREVRERAEELTVDVPEDGDALSQFLSIICQLPQMDIFLEGFMNGLMPSAVYNIFILNVLKKSQGLSDFCPELMVLLSKLLRSNLEVESALIPTELTALSNLLREDPMAERFVSMAPEEALAWLEADSGSAADQFRAIRSKHAHRCYKEFDIESKTWDIDPIPLVQTLQASVRSPQQEDAEKDEHPFSVDQLPKRPSLMQRKILNFLLPRAKYAVYAREATKSALIKSIHGVRLAMRRLGLQLQAEGRLPDPELIFFFDSDELYRLITTRDPSLLPRARRRQKMHPSLNRERFPVLFCGMPKPMEIPTISADPGDEGFRGTPVSQGKVEGPARVILDFVSQAHEIKKGEILITRATDTGWTPYFPLLSGVVTEVGGLLSHGAVVAREYGLPAIVGLIGITDIIKSGEIVVLDANNGILHRPKPGDEGLDYEEHAARTSSEPFKEKIGAAVEARKETDFSQTPSGETPHIGCQA
;
A
#
# COMPACT_ATOMS: atom_id res chain seq x y z
N MET A 1 -15.02 2.73 -37.12
CA MET A 1 -14.44 4.10 -37.24
C MET A 1 -14.62 4.98 -35.99
N THR A 2 -15.24 4.52 -34.91
CA THR A 2 -15.60 5.35 -33.73
C THR A 2 -14.65 5.23 -32.51
N ARG A 3 -13.53 4.50 -32.61
CA ARG A 3 -12.53 4.35 -31.52
C ARG A 3 -11.33 5.31 -31.59
N LEU A 4 -11.16 6.07 -32.67
CA LEU A 4 -10.02 7.00 -32.85
C LEU A 4 -10.39 8.48 -32.61
N SER A 5 -11.67 8.84 -32.73
CA SER A 5 -12.17 10.20 -32.44
C SER A 5 -12.22 10.51 -30.94
N GLY A 6 -12.43 9.49 -30.09
CA GLY A 6 -12.47 9.61 -28.63
C GLY A 6 -11.12 9.98 -28.01
N LEU A 7 -10.01 9.38 -28.48
CA LEU A 7 -8.67 9.68 -27.96
C LEU A 7 -8.19 11.09 -28.31
N LYS A 8 -8.51 11.56 -29.53
CA LYS A 8 -8.15 12.92 -29.98
C LYS A 8 -8.96 14.00 -29.26
N ARG A 9 -10.23 13.72 -28.92
CA ARG A 9 -11.06 14.64 -28.13
C ARG A 9 -10.62 14.63 -26.66
N PHE A 10 -10.34 13.46 -26.11
CA PHE A 10 -9.82 13.30 -24.74
C PHE A 10 -8.50 14.04 -24.52
N ALA A 11 -7.51 13.87 -25.40
CA ALA A 11 -6.22 14.57 -25.28
C ALA A 11 -6.36 16.09 -25.41
N ARG A 12 -7.25 16.58 -26.30
CA ARG A 12 -7.49 18.01 -26.48
C ARG A 12 -8.23 18.63 -25.28
N THR A 13 -9.22 17.93 -24.74
CA THR A 13 -10.00 18.39 -23.58
C THR A 13 -9.22 18.30 -22.26
N GLN A 14 -8.24 17.40 -22.14
CA GLN A 14 -7.31 17.36 -20.99
C GLN A 14 -6.27 18.50 -21.04
N LEU A 15 -5.84 18.91 -22.24
CA LEU A 15 -4.92 20.03 -22.42
C LEU A 15 -5.59 21.40 -22.25
N GLU A 16 -6.89 21.52 -22.57
CA GLU A 16 -7.64 22.77 -22.45
C GLU A 16 -8.29 22.98 -21.06
N ARG A 17 -8.38 21.96 -20.20
CA ARG A 17 -8.98 22.03 -18.85
C ARG A 17 -7.98 22.28 -17.71
N ILE A 18 -6.69 22.17 -17.97
CA ILE A 18 -5.64 22.47 -17.01
C ILE A 18 -5.24 23.93 -17.26
N ASP A 19 -5.88 24.87 -16.57
CA ASP A 19 -5.40 26.25 -16.51
C ASP A 19 -4.17 26.32 -15.60
N VAL A 20 -3.13 25.58 -15.99
CA VAL A 20 -1.81 25.64 -15.37
C VAL A 20 -0.87 26.12 -16.46
N GLN A 21 -0.46 27.37 -16.33
CA GLN A 21 0.83 27.81 -16.87
C GLN A 21 1.93 27.03 -16.14
N LEU A 22 2.25 25.82 -16.63
CA LEU A 22 3.43 25.10 -16.18
C LEU A 22 4.65 25.68 -16.91
N PRO A 23 5.73 26.01 -16.17
CA PRO A 23 7.00 26.32 -16.80
C PRO A 23 7.49 25.10 -17.59
N LEU A 24 7.93 25.33 -18.82
CA LEU A 24 8.47 24.41 -19.83
C LEU A 24 9.66 23.50 -19.39
N ALA A 25 9.98 23.37 -18.09
CA ALA A 25 11.31 22.97 -17.62
C ALA A 25 11.46 21.53 -17.03
N THR A 26 10.45 20.65 -17.02
CA THR A 26 10.58 19.35 -16.30
C THR A 26 10.12 18.11 -17.06
N TRP A 27 10.40 18.04 -18.36
CA TRP A 27 10.23 16.83 -19.18
C TRP A 27 11.57 16.30 -19.74
N GLU A 28 12.70 16.94 -19.41
CA GLU A 28 14.05 16.56 -19.84
C GLU A 28 14.72 15.42 -19.02
N ARG A 29 14.04 14.77 -18.05
CA ARG A 29 14.72 13.87 -17.09
C ARG A 29 14.10 12.49 -16.85
N VAL A 30 13.58 11.82 -17.88
CA VAL A 30 13.36 10.36 -17.82
C VAL A 30 13.99 9.66 -19.02
N ALA A 31 15.25 9.27 -18.83
CA ALA A 31 15.93 8.24 -19.60
C ALA A 31 15.82 6.89 -18.86
N ASP A 32 15.25 5.86 -19.49
CA ASP A 32 15.63 4.45 -19.29
C ASP A 32 17.17 4.25 -19.23
N PRO A 33 17.65 3.70 -18.11
CA PRO A 33 19.07 3.65 -17.81
C PRO A 33 19.86 2.49 -18.46
N VAL A 34 19.30 1.60 -19.27
CA VAL A 34 19.95 0.29 -19.52
C VAL A 34 20.86 0.19 -20.76
N LYS A 35 20.77 1.02 -21.82
CA LYS A 35 21.50 0.70 -23.08
C LYS A 35 22.14 1.88 -23.80
N LEU A 36 23.28 2.33 -23.29
CA LEU A 36 24.19 3.23 -24.01
C LEU A 36 25.63 2.75 -24.05
N ASN A 37 26.23 2.91 -25.23
CA ASN A 37 27.58 2.44 -25.60
C ASN A 37 27.71 0.93 -25.82
N ALA A 38 26.62 0.24 -26.18
CA ALA A 38 26.68 -1.14 -26.62
C ALA A 38 27.27 -1.26 -28.04
N ILE A 39 28.11 -2.28 -28.27
CA ILE A 39 28.47 -2.75 -29.62
C ILE A 39 27.24 -3.46 -30.19
N PHE A 40 26.78 -3.06 -31.38
CA PHE A 40 25.55 -3.58 -31.98
C PHE A 40 25.82 -4.77 -32.92
N THR A 41 24.85 -5.69 -33.01
CA THR A 41 24.95 -6.91 -33.85
C THR A 41 23.98 -6.89 -35.03
N GLU A 42 24.19 -7.75 -36.03
CA GLU A 42 23.28 -7.95 -37.18
C GLU A 42 21.83 -8.30 -36.76
N ARG A 43 21.66 -8.83 -35.54
CA ARG A 43 20.35 -9.17 -34.99
C ARG A 43 19.51 -7.93 -34.64
N GLU A 44 20.13 -6.83 -34.23
CA GLU A 44 19.41 -5.59 -33.91
C GLU A 44 18.93 -4.89 -35.17
N TRP A 45 19.73 -4.94 -36.24
CA TRP A 45 19.29 -4.57 -37.58
C TRP A 45 18.04 -5.35 -38.00
N LYS A 46 18.00 -6.67 -37.79
CA LYS A 46 16.82 -7.49 -38.10
C LYS A 46 15.57 -7.13 -37.29
N LEU A 47 15.73 -6.67 -36.05
CA LEU A 47 14.60 -6.26 -35.19
C LEU A 47 13.97 -4.93 -35.62
N GLU A 48 14.78 -4.00 -36.12
CA GLU A 48 14.31 -2.67 -36.56
C GLU A 48 13.95 -2.61 -38.04
N SER A 49 14.31 -3.64 -38.79
CA SER A 49 13.97 -3.77 -40.19
C SER A 49 12.54 -4.27 -40.38
N PRO A 50 11.89 -3.90 -41.49
CA PRO A 50 10.72 -4.60 -41.97
C PRO A 50 10.97 -6.11 -41.98
N VAL A 51 10.05 -6.90 -41.44
CA VAL A 51 10.10 -8.37 -41.57
C VAL A 51 10.03 -8.72 -43.05
N ALA A 52 11.00 -9.50 -43.53
CA ALA A 52 11.15 -9.82 -44.95
C ALA A 52 9.97 -10.61 -45.53
N ASN A 53 9.39 -11.52 -44.73
CA ASN A 53 8.23 -12.35 -45.10
C ASN A 53 7.20 -12.33 -43.97
N LEU A 54 6.17 -11.49 -44.08
CA LEU A 54 5.03 -11.50 -43.16
C LEU A 54 4.13 -12.71 -43.50
N THR A 55 4.05 -13.69 -42.59
CA THR A 55 3.21 -14.89 -42.71
C THR A 55 2.02 -14.81 -41.75
N GLU A 56 0.86 -15.41 -42.04
CA GLU A 56 -0.27 -15.38 -41.09
C GLU A 56 0.06 -16.05 -39.76
N PRO A 57 -0.32 -15.46 -38.61
CA PRO A 57 -1.10 -14.22 -38.41
C PRO A 57 -0.23 -12.99 -38.02
N GLN A 58 1.00 -12.89 -38.54
CA GLN A 58 2.00 -11.92 -38.10
C GLN A 58 1.79 -10.53 -38.71
N GLN A 59 1.97 -9.50 -37.87
CA GLN A 59 1.99 -8.08 -38.21
C GLN A 59 3.29 -7.46 -37.69
N ASP A 60 3.86 -6.51 -38.43
CA ASP A 60 4.96 -5.68 -37.94
C ASP A 60 4.62 -4.19 -38.10
N TRP A 61 5.12 -3.40 -37.16
CA TRP A 61 4.79 -2.00 -37.07
C TRP A 61 5.92 -1.24 -36.41
N ILE A 62 5.92 0.05 -36.65
CA ILE A 62 6.95 0.94 -36.15
C ILE A 62 6.39 2.32 -35.86
N HIS A 63 6.73 2.83 -34.68
CA HIS A 63 6.35 4.16 -34.22
C HIS A 63 7.60 5.01 -34.04
N TRP A 64 7.76 6.04 -34.86
CA TRP A 64 8.88 6.96 -34.86
C TRP A 64 8.40 8.36 -34.47
N PHE A 65 9.10 9.02 -33.55
CA PHE A 65 8.80 10.41 -33.22
C PHE A 65 10.07 11.20 -32.91
N ALA A 66 9.98 12.50 -33.10
CA ALA A 66 11.01 13.46 -32.73
C ALA A 66 10.40 14.82 -32.38
N CYS A 67 11.09 15.56 -31.50
CA CYS A 67 10.67 16.91 -31.11
C CYS A 67 11.87 17.84 -30.91
N ASP A 68 11.64 19.13 -31.20
CA ASP A 68 12.49 20.26 -30.89
C ASP A 68 11.68 21.16 -29.94
N PRO A 69 12.02 21.17 -28.65
CA PRO A 69 11.25 21.92 -27.68
C PRO A 69 11.52 23.41 -27.66
N LEU A 70 12.64 23.85 -28.23
CA LEU A 70 12.94 25.28 -28.30
C LEU A 70 12.05 25.97 -29.33
N ASP A 71 11.69 25.23 -30.39
CA ASP A 71 10.97 25.75 -31.56
C ASP A 71 9.52 25.20 -31.70
N ASP A 72 8.96 24.58 -30.65
CA ASP A 72 7.63 23.93 -30.62
C ASP A 72 7.38 23.06 -31.86
N THR A 73 8.41 22.31 -32.27
CA THR A 73 8.38 21.49 -33.49
C THR A 73 8.38 20.01 -33.13
N MET A 74 7.47 19.23 -33.70
CA MET A 74 7.30 17.80 -33.46
C MET A 74 6.97 17.09 -34.77
N VAL A 75 7.53 15.89 -34.92
CA VAL A 75 7.22 14.95 -35.99
C VAL A 75 6.91 13.60 -35.36
N GLU A 76 5.71 13.07 -35.59
CA GLU A 76 5.27 11.75 -35.14
C GLU A 76 4.79 10.96 -36.36
N ILE A 77 5.30 9.75 -36.55
CA ILE A 77 5.02 8.87 -37.68
C ILE A 77 4.82 7.46 -37.18
N PHE A 78 3.70 6.86 -37.53
CA PHE A 78 3.44 5.46 -37.22
C PHE A 78 3.09 4.70 -38.49
N PHE A 79 3.69 3.54 -38.64
CA PHE A 79 3.68 2.76 -39.85
C PHE A 79 3.46 1.29 -39.49
N GLU A 80 2.35 0.70 -39.92
CA GLU A 80 1.92 -0.66 -39.59
C GLU A 80 1.67 -1.43 -40.87
N ARG A 81 2.31 -2.60 -41.03
CA ARG A 81 2.23 -3.42 -42.25
C ARG A 81 1.40 -4.67 -42.00
N PHE A 82 0.60 -5.01 -42.99
CA PHE A 82 -0.26 -6.19 -42.98
C PHE A 82 0.09 -7.10 -44.15
N GLN A 83 -0.19 -8.39 -43.97
CA GLN A 83 0.03 -9.46 -44.94
C GLN A 83 -0.63 -9.23 -46.31
N THR A 84 -1.67 -8.40 -46.41
CA THR A 84 -2.36 -8.10 -47.67
C THR A 84 -1.53 -7.22 -48.63
N GLY A 85 -0.26 -6.94 -48.32
CA GLY A 85 0.58 -6.01 -49.08
C GLY A 85 0.16 -4.55 -48.87
N VAL A 86 -0.47 -4.28 -47.73
CA VAL A 86 -1.02 -2.97 -47.37
C VAL A 86 -0.33 -2.48 -46.09
N ALA A 87 0.06 -1.22 -46.08
CA ALA A 87 0.56 -0.52 -44.91
C ALA A 87 -0.40 0.59 -44.51
N LYS A 88 -0.67 0.71 -43.21
CA LYS A 88 -1.42 1.81 -42.62
C LYS A 88 -0.43 2.81 -42.04
N VAL A 89 -0.57 4.07 -42.45
CA VAL A 89 0.35 5.12 -42.04
C VAL A 89 -0.42 6.33 -41.52
N TRP A 90 0.06 6.92 -40.43
CA TRP A 90 -0.38 8.24 -39.96
C TRP A 90 0.83 9.10 -39.60
N ILE A 91 0.68 10.40 -39.81
CA ILE A 91 1.70 11.41 -39.51
C ILE A 91 1.04 12.56 -38.76
N HIS A 92 1.71 13.05 -37.73
CA HIS A 92 1.39 14.31 -37.09
C HIS A 92 2.64 15.19 -37.06
N LEU A 93 2.54 16.36 -37.68
CA LEU A 93 3.53 17.42 -37.59
C LEU A 93 2.96 18.56 -36.75
N ARG A 94 3.83 19.14 -35.93
CA ARG A 94 3.64 20.42 -35.30
C ARG A 94 4.88 21.24 -35.62
N ILE A 95 4.73 22.44 -36.17
CA ILE A 95 5.86 23.32 -36.49
C ILE A 95 5.46 24.71 -36.05
N ARG A 96 6.14 25.25 -35.03
CA ARG A 96 5.95 26.62 -34.54
C ARG A 96 4.46 26.97 -34.34
N GLY A 97 3.72 26.08 -33.68
CA GLY A 97 2.28 26.23 -33.41
C GLY A 97 1.32 25.82 -34.55
N ARG A 98 1.78 25.62 -35.78
CA ARG A 98 0.97 25.07 -36.89
C ARG A 98 0.95 23.55 -36.81
N SER A 99 -0.21 22.91 -36.93
CA SER A 99 -0.32 21.45 -36.88
C SER A 99 -0.80 20.89 -38.21
N LEU A 100 -0.06 19.93 -38.78
CA LEU A 100 -0.46 19.20 -39.98
C LEU A 100 -0.66 17.73 -39.63
N ARG A 101 -1.70 17.11 -40.19
CA ARG A 101 -2.05 15.72 -39.89
C ARG A 101 -2.35 14.93 -41.15
N LEU A 102 -1.74 13.76 -41.24
CA LEU A 102 -2.20 12.68 -42.10
C LEU A 102 -3.01 11.72 -41.23
N PHE A 103 -4.33 11.73 -41.38
CA PHE A 103 -5.18 10.71 -40.75
C PHE A 103 -4.79 9.32 -41.25
N PRO A 104 -4.98 8.25 -40.43
CA PRO A 104 -4.59 6.90 -40.82
C PRO A 104 -5.11 6.52 -42.22
N LYS A 105 -4.19 6.40 -43.17
CA LYS A 105 -4.48 6.00 -44.55
C LYS A 105 -3.78 4.69 -44.87
N PHE A 106 -4.43 3.89 -45.70
CA PHE A 106 -3.91 2.62 -46.17
C PHE A 106 -3.28 2.84 -47.55
N TYR A 107 -2.07 2.35 -47.70
CA TYR A 107 -1.26 2.42 -48.91
C TYR A 107 -0.74 1.03 -49.25
N LYS A 108 -0.32 0.84 -50.50
CA LYS A 108 0.45 -0.36 -50.86
C LYS A 108 1.78 -0.34 -50.10
N ASP A 109 2.08 -1.43 -49.40
CA ASP A 109 3.37 -1.65 -48.73
C ASP A 109 4.45 -1.91 -49.79
N ASN A 110 5.52 -1.11 -49.75
CA ASN A 110 6.72 -1.28 -50.57
C ASN A 110 7.98 -1.33 -49.70
N SER A 111 7.85 -1.77 -48.44
CA SER A 111 8.97 -1.87 -47.48
C SER A 111 9.97 -2.94 -47.91
N GLU A 112 11.26 -2.61 -47.86
CA GLU A 112 12.35 -3.48 -48.32
C GLU A 112 13.61 -3.26 -47.48
N GLY A 113 14.36 -4.33 -47.23
CA GLY A 113 15.63 -4.29 -46.51
C GLY A 113 15.48 -3.68 -45.12
N HIS A 114 16.03 -2.49 -44.92
CA HIS A 114 16.01 -1.74 -43.66
C HIS A 114 15.04 -0.54 -43.69
N ALA A 115 14.15 -0.47 -44.67
CA ALA A 115 13.30 0.69 -44.91
C ALA A 115 11.79 0.36 -44.95
N TYR A 116 11.00 1.02 -44.11
CA TYR A 116 9.54 1.03 -44.20
C TYR A 116 9.12 2.04 -45.27
N SER A 117 8.31 1.64 -46.24
CA SER A 117 7.96 2.51 -47.37
C SER A 117 6.55 2.30 -47.87
N ALA A 118 5.72 3.34 -47.86
CA ALA A 118 4.36 3.33 -48.40
C ALA A 118 3.81 4.75 -48.59
N GLY A 119 3.02 4.98 -49.64
CA GLY A 119 2.23 6.21 -49.78
C GLY A 119 3.03 7.51 -49.87
N GLY A 120 4.27 7.46 -50.38
CA GLY A 120 5.17 8.62 -50.43
C GLY A 120 6.01 8.82 -49.17
N ILE A 121 5.91 7.92 -48.19
CA ILE A 121 6.65 7.93 -46.91
C ILE A 121 7.73 6.86 -46.96
N ARG A 122 8.95 7.18 -46.51
CA ARG A 122 10.08 6.26 -46.38
C ARG A 122 10.81 6.50 -45.06
N LEU A 123 10.90 5.46 -44.22
CA LEU A 123 11.65 5.41 -42.96
C LEU A 123 12.78 4.39 -43.10
N GLU A 124 14.01 4.83 -43.24
CA GLU A 124 15.20 3.99 -43.45
C GLU A 124 16.09 3.95 -42.20
N CYS A 125 16.33 2.75 -41.67
CA CYS A 125 17.30 2.52 -40.58
C CYS A 125 18.72 2.66 -41.14
N ASN A 126 19.48 3.63 -40.65
CA ASN A 126 20.92 3.76 -40.95
C ASN A 126 21.79 3.20 -39.83
N ALA A 127 21.30 3.20 -38.59
CA ALA A 127 21.91 2.48 -37.47
C ALA A 127 20.83 2.13 -36.43
N PRO A 128 20.80 0.88 -35.91
CA PRO A 128 19.77 0.43 -35.01
C PRO A 128 19.67 1.30 -33.76
N PHE A 129 18.45 1.53 -33.33
CA PHE A 129 18.05 2.22 -32.11
C PHE A 129 18.40 3.71 -32.06
N ARG A 130 18.97 4.35 -33.11
CA ARG A 130 19.29 5.81 -33.08
C ARG A 130 19.33 6.58 -34.40
N ARG A 131 19.70 6.01 -35.55
CA ARG A 131 19.85 6.79 -36.80
C ARG A 131 18.85 6.37 -37.85
N TRP A 132 17.93 7.28 -38.14
CA TRP A 132 16.87 7.09 -39.12
C TRP A 132 16.94 8.19 -40.17
N ARG A 133 16.79 7.81 -41.45
CA ARG A 133 16.48 8.77 -42.51
C ARG A 133 14.97 8.70 -42.73
N VAL A 134 14.32 9.84 -42.59
CA VAL A 134 12.89 9.97 -42.76
C VAL A 134 12.64 10.89 -43.95
N ALA A 135 11.83 10.44 -44.90
CA ALA A 135 11.39 11.26 -46.02
C ALA A 135 9.91 11.05 -46.26
N PHE A 136 9.16 12.11 -46.48
CA PHE A 136 7.77 12.02 -46.93
C PHE A 136 7.39 13.17 -47.87
N ASN A 137 6.52 12.90 -48.83
CA ASN A 137 5.93 13.90 -49.72
C ASN A 137 4.43 13.59 -49.95
N LEU A 138 3.56 14.34 -49.27
CA LEU A 138 2.12 14.06 -49.19
C LEU A 138 1.29 15.34 -49.00
N MET A 139 0.00 15.24 -49.33
CA MET A 139 -1.00 16.19 -48.86
C MET A 139 -1.39 15.89 -47.41
N MET A 140 -1.26 16.87 -46.53
CA MET A 140 -1.62 16.79 -45.11
C MET A 140 -2.75 17.77 -44.78
N GLU A 141 -3.63 17.39 -43.87
CA GLU A 141 -4.71 18.26 -43.42
C GLU A 141 -4.18 19.26 -42.39
N ASP A 142 -4.45 20.54 -42.59
CA ASP A 142 -4.22 21.60 -41.62
C ASP A 142 -5.54 21.86 -40.87
N PRO A 143 -5.70 21.43 -39.61
CA PRO A 143 -6.94 21.63 -38.86
C PRO A 143 -7.25 23.10 -38.57
N ALA A 144 -6.25 23.99 -38.63
CA ALA A 144 -6.44 25.43 -38.42
C ALA A 144 -6.90 26.12 -39.71
N ALA A 145 -6.40 25.68 -40.87
CA ALA A 145 -6.78 26.24 -42.16
C ALA A 145 -8.00 25.54 -42.80
N GLY A 146 -8.37 24.34 -42.33
CA GLY A 146 -9.49 23.56 -42.85
C GLY A 146 -9.26 23.05 -44.29
N CYS A 147 -8.02 23.09 -44.79
CA CYS A 147 -7.64 22.66 -46.13
C CYS A 147 -6.49 21.65 -46.10
N CYS A 148 -6.28 20.98 -47.23
CA CYS A 148 -5.12 20.12 -47.43
C CYS A 148 -3.96 20.97 -47.96
N THR A 149 -2.82 20.85 -47.31
CA THR A 149 -1.56 21.53 -47.61
C THR A 149 -0.55 20.53 -48.15
N GLU A 150 0.21 20.92 -49.17
CA GLU A 150 1.30 20.07 -49.67
C GLU A 150 2.47 20.13 -48.70
N CYS A 151 2.92 18.96 -48.24
CA CYS A 151 4.00 18.85 -47.27
C CYS A 151 5.07 17.88 -47.74
N GLN A 152 6.29 18.40 -47.85
CA GLN A 152 7.50 17.64 -48.14
C GLN A 152 8.44 17.75 -46.94
N ALA A 153 9.02 16.64 -46.50
CA ALA A 153 10.01 16.66 -45.44
C ALA A 153 11.14 15.67 -45.69
N ILE A 154 12.35 16.07 -45.30
CA ILE A 154 13.53 15.22 -45.27
C ILE A 154 14.28 15.44 -43.95
N CYS A 155 14.44 14.38 -43.18
CA CYS A 155 15.27 14.34 -41.97
C CYS A 155 16.46 13.42 -42.21
N GLN A 156 17.68 13.96 -42.11
CA GLN A 156 18.91 13.23 -42.39
C GLN A 156 19.59 12.73 -41.10
N PRO A 157 20.28 11.56 -41.15
CA PRO A 157 20.80 10.88 -39.96
C PRO A 157 22.06 11.50 -39.32
N ASN A 158 22.75 12.42 -40.00
CA ASN A 158 24.03 13.01 -39.55
C ASN A 158 23.90 14.47 -39.11
N SER A 159 22.73 15.07 -39.32
CA SER A 159 22.42 16.42 -38.93
C SER A 159 21.29 16.31 -37.91
N LEU A 160 21.44 16.90 -36.72
CA LEU A 160 20.32 17.12 -35.82
C LEU A 160 19.22 17.99 -36.48
N PHE A 161 19.44 18.44 -37.71
CA PHE A 161 18.60 19.31 -38.49
C PHE A 161 17.64 18.56 -39.42
N PHE A 162 16.42 19.07 -39.54
CA PHE A 162 15.43 18.67 -40.53
C PHE A 162 15.07 19.83 -41.45
N GLU A 163 14.57 19.50 -42.64
CA GLU A 163 13.97 20.45 -43.57
C GLU A 163 12.56 19.99 -43.89
N ILE A 164 11.57 20.84 -43.59
CA ILE A 164 10.16 20.64 -43.94
C ILE A 164 9.72 21.80 -44.81
N ILE A 165 9.14 21.51 -45.97
CA ILE A 165 8.55 22.47 -46.90
C ILE A 165 7.03 22.30 -46.81
N ILE A 166 6.33 23.42 -46.56
CA ILE A 166 4.88 23.48 -46.42
C ILE A 166 4.37 24.54 -47.40
N ASP A 167 3.55 24.17 -48.37
CA ASP A 167 3.00 25.10 -49.38
C ASP A 167 4.09 25.98 -50.05
N GLY A 168 5.31 25.45 -50.21
CA GLY A 168 6.47 26.15 -50.78
C GLY A 168 7.32 26.96 -49.80
N GLU A 169 6.90 27.10 -48.54
CA GLU A 169 7.68 27.73 -47.47
C GLU A 169 8.59 26.72 -46.77
N ARG A 170 9.87 27.06 -46.61
CA ARG A 170 10.90 26.20 -46.01
C ARG A 170 11.03 26.46 -44.52
N HIS A 171 10.96 25.39 -43.73
CA HIS A 171 11.13 25.38 -42.28
C HIS A 171 12.27 24.45 -41.90
N GLU A 172 13.24 24.98 -41.17
CA GLU A 172 14.39 24.23 -40.66
C GLU A 172 14.40 24.30 -39.13
N GLY A 173 14.83 23.22 -38.47
CA GLY A 173 14.94 23.15 -37.02
C GLY A 173 15.74 21.94 -36.57
N MET A 174 15.87 21.73 -35.25
CA MET A 174 16.75 20.71 -34.68
C MET A 174 15.98 19.64 -33.88
N LEU A 175 15.76 18.45 -34.44
CA LEU A 175 14.94 17.41 -33.82
C LEU A 175 15.76 16.41 -32.98
N PHE A 176 15.27 16.11 -31.77
CA PHE A 176 15.74 15.00 -30.93
C PHE A 176 14.72 13.86 -30.99
N GLY A 177 15.14 12.66 -31.40
CA GLY A 177 14.25 11.52 -31.66
C GLY A 177 14.33 10.40 -30.61
N SER A 178 13.20 9.76 -30.32
CA SER A 178 13.14 8.45 -29.64
C SER A 178 12.05 7.56 -30.26
N ARG A 179 12.09 6.24 -30.01
CA ARG A 179 11.28 5.23 -30.71
C ARG A 179 10.70 4.24 -29.72
N LEU A 180 9.44 3.82 -29.90
CA LEU A 180 8.72 2.91 -29.00
C LEU A 180 8.26 1.63 -29.72
N LYS A 181 8.92 0.51 -29.40
CA LYS A 181 8.34 -0.83 -29.24
C LYS A 181 8.81 -1.23 -27.83
N PHE A 182 7.92 -1.70 -26.95
CA PHE A 182 8.15 -1.80 -25.49
C PHE A 182 9.60 -2.19 -25.08
N PHE A 183 10.06 -1.55 -24.00
CA PHE A 183 11.42 -1.41 -23.40
C PHE A 183 12.16 -0.12 -23.82
N GLY A 184 12.59 0.69 -22.83
CA GLY A 184 12.62 2.16 -22.86
C GLY A 184 13.94 2.90 -23.21
N SER A 185 13.86 4.23 -22.96
CA SER A 185 14.65 5.43 -23.35
C SER A 185 16.11 5.69 -22.87
N SER A 186 17.07 5.80 -23.77
CA SER A 186 18.49 6.22 -23.56
C SER A 186 18.90 7.42 -22.61
N ASN A 187 20.03 7.37 -21.84
CA ASN A 187 21.30 8.18 -21.97
C ASN A 187 22.24 8.33 -20.72
N MET A 188 23.45 7.73 -20.80
CA MET A 188 24.73 7.92 -20.05
C MET A 188 24.73 8.39 -18.58
N LEU A 189 25.38 7.62 -17.68
CA LEU A 189 25.72 8.07 -16.31
C LEU A 189 26.85 9.09 -16.32
N ARG A 190 26.50 10.39 -16.29
CA ARG A 190 27.38 11.47 -15.85
C ARG A 190 26.73 12.16 -14.66
N ASN A 191 27.13 11.82 -13.43
CA ASN A 191 26.52 12.34 -12.20
C ASN A 191 24.98 12.40 -12.28
N ALA A 192 24.36 11.29 -12.69
CA ALA A 192 22.94 11.29 -13.04
C ALA A 192 22.10 11.38 -11.76
N GLU A 193 21.22 12.37 -11.69
CA GLU A 193 20.19 12.44 -10.64
C GLU A 193 19.06 11.48 -11.01
N VAL A 194 19.00 10.35 -10.31
CA VAL A 194 17.96 9.34 -10.45
C VAL A 194 16.87 9.62 -9.43
N HIS A 195 15.67 9.85 -9.92
CA HIS A 195 14.50 10.12 -9.10
C HIS A 195 13.75 8.81 -8.86
N VAL A 196 13.66 8.36 -7.61
CA VAL A 196 12.86 7.20 -7.20
C VAL A 196 11.84 7.70 -6.18
N GLY A 197 10.59 7.85 -6.62
CA GLY A 197 9.59 8.61 -5.87
C GLY A 197 10.01 10.08 -5.71
N TYR A 198 9.96 10.62 -4.49
CA TYR A 198 10.35 12.01 -4.17
C TYR A 198 11.85 12.21 -3.85
N ALA A 199 12.66 11.13 -3.85
CA ALA A 199 14.08 11.20 -3.50
C ALA A 199 14.96 11.29 -4.76
N VAL A 200 15.99 12.15 -4.69
CA VAL A 200 16.99 12.34 -5.75
C VAL A 200 18.29 11.66 -5.35
N PHE A 201 18.76 10.71 -6.16
CA PHE A 201 20.00 10.00 -5.95
C PHE A 201 21.02 10.38 -7.03
N THR A 202 22.15 10.95 -6.66
CA THR A 202 23.23 11.19 -7.64
C THR A 202 24.01 9.89 -7.86
N VAL A 203 23.86 9.31 -9.04
CA VAL A 203 24.59 8.10 -9.44
C VAL A 203 25.96 8.49 -10.01
N PRO A 204 27.04 7.94 -9.45
CA PRO A 204 28.39 7.95 -10.00
C PRO A 204 28.49 7.78 -11.52
N SER A 205 29.33 8.60 -12.17
CA SER A 205 29.73 8.36 -13.56
C SER A 205 30.45 7.02 -13.68
N GLY A 206 30.02 6.13 -14.58
CA GLY A 206 30.51 4.75 -14.68
C GLY A 206 30.42 4.15 -16.10
N ILE A 207 31.01 2.97 -16.29
CA ILE A 207 30.98 2.20 -17.55
C ILE A 207 30.61 0.77 -17.23
N VAL A 208 29.69 0.22 -18.02
CA VAL A 208 29.12 -1.11 -17.85
C VAL A 208 29.56 -2.02 -19.00
N LEU A 209 30.18 -3.17 -18.70
CA LEU A 209 30.46 -4.22 -19.69
C LEU A 209 29.25 -5.14 -19.82
N THR A 210 28.86 -5.49 -21.05
CA THR A 210 27.65 -6.27 -21.33
C THR A 210 27.89 -7.77 -21.30
N VAL A 211 26.79 -8.55 -21.26
CA VAL A 211 26.81 -10.01 -21.31
C VAL A 211 27.57 -10.54 -22.53
N ASN A 212 27.47 -9.87 -23.67
CA ASN A 212 28.23 -10.25 -24.87
C ASN A 212 29.76 -10.13 -24.68
N ALA A 213 30.23 -9.14 -23.92
CA ALA A 213 31.65 -9.03 -23.61
C ALA A 213 32.12 -10.22 -22.74
N TYR A 214 31.27 -10.69 -21.83
CA TYR A 214 31.54 -11.91 -21.08
C TYR A 214 31.49 -13.15 -21.97
N GLU A 215 30.52 -13.27 -22.89
CA GLU A 215 30.44 -14.41 -23.82
C GLU A 215 31.73 -14.52 -24.66
N MET A 216 32.17 -13.41 -25.26
CA MET A 216 33.44 -13.34 -26.01
C MET A 216 34.66 -13.72 -25.16
N PHE A 217 34.67 -13.35 -23.87
CA PHE A 217 35.72 -13.78 -22.94
C PHE A 217 35.63 -15.27 -22.61
N SER A 218 34.43 -15.80 -22.39
CA SER A 218 34.18 -17.19 -22.03
C SER A 218 34.51 -18.18 -23.15
N GLU A 219 34.46 -17.70 -24.40
CA GLU A 219 34.82 -18.46 -25.61
C GLU A 219 36.33 -18.53 -25.85
N THR A 220 37.16 -17.82 -25.07
CA THR A 220 38.62 -17.96 -25.18
C THR A 220 39.05 -19.38 -24.82
N PRO A 221 40.03 -19.97 -25.53
CA PRO A 221 40.41 -21.38 -25.35
C PRO A 221 40.79 -21.72 -23.90
N GLU A 222 41.49 -20.82 -23.21
CA GLU A 222 41.90 -21.01 -21.82
C GLU A 222 40.70 -21.02 -20.85
N VAL A 223 39.75 -20.10 -21.02
CA VAL A 223 38.57 -19.97 -20.16
C VAL A 223 37.57 -21.09 -20.42
N SER A 224 37.31 -21.40 -21.69
CA SER A 224 36.42 -22.48 -22.09
C SER A 224 36.88 -23.84 -21.56
N LYS A 225 38.20 -24.10 -21.62
CA LYS A 225 38.80 -25.31 -21.04
C LYS A 225 38.66 -25.36 -19.51
N ALA A 226 38.96 -24.26 -18.82
CA ALA A 226 38.85 -24.19 -17.36
C ALA A 226 37.40 -24.41 -16.88
N ILE A 227 36.43 -23.82 -17.59
CA ILE A 227 35.00 -24.01 -17.36
C ILE A 227 34.57 -25.46 -17.61
N GLY A 228 35.02 -26.05 -18.72
CA GLY A 228 34.71 -27.44 -19.07
C GLY A 228 35.17 -28.42 -18.00
N THR A 229 36.41 -28.30 -17.52
CA THR A 229 36.96 -29.15 -16.45
C THR A 229 36.18 -29.00 -15.13
N PHE A 230 35.72 -27.79 -14.81
CA PHE A 230 34.88 -27.56 -13.62
C PHE A 230 33.51 -28.23 -13.76
N LEU A 231 32.86 -28.12 -14.91
CA LEU A 231 31.55 -28.74 -15.18
C LEU A 231 31.59 -30.27 -15.19
N GLU A 232 32.72 -30.87 -15.57
CA GLU A 232 32.92 -32.32 -15.45
C GLU A 232 33.06 -32.74 -13.98
N SER A 233 33.79 -31.96 -13.19
CA SER A 233 33.99 -32.20 -11.75
C SER A 233 32.73 -31.95 -10.92
N SER A 234 31.82 -31.10 -11.41
CA SER A 234 30.56 -30.75 -10.73
C SER A 234 29.48 -31.83 -10.80
N LYS A 235 29.74 -32.92 -11.54
CA LYS A 235 28.88 -34.13 -11.58
C LYS A 235 29.03 -35.02 -10.33
N THR A 236 29.98 -34.71 -9.46
CA THR A 236 30.25 -35.47 -8.23
C THR A 236 29.39 -34.94 -7.06
N SER A 237 28.99 -35.82 -6.14
CA SER A 237 28.23 -35.44 -4.93
C SER A 237 29.12 -34.93 -3.79
N ASP A 238 30.44 -34.85 -3.98
CA ASP A 238 31.40 -34.46 -2.96
C ASP A 238 31.62 -32.94 -2.95
N LEU A 239 31.12 -32.29 -1.90
CA LEU A 239 31.23 -30.86 -1.66
C LEU A 239 32.69 -30.38 -1.51
N ALA A 240 33.62 -31.20 -1.02
CA ALA A 240 35.02 -30.83 -0.87
C ALA A 240 35.74 -30.85 -2.23
N ALA A 241 35.46 -31.85 -3.06
CA ALA A 241 35.96 -31.93 -4.43
C ALA A 241 35.39 -30.79 -5.30
N LEU A 242 34.10 -30.47 -5.16
CA LEU A 242 33.45 -29.37 -5.86
C LEU A 242 34.08 -28.01 -5.52
N LYS A 243 34.39 -27.80 -4.23
CA LYS A 243 35.10 -26.60 -3.76
C LYS A 243 36.51 -26.51 -4.35
N SER A 244 37.27 -27.60 -4.34
CA SER A 244 38.63 -27.62 -4.91
C SER A 244 38.64 -27.38 -6.43
N ALA A 245 37.67 -27.95 -7.16
CA ALA A 245 37.52 -27.73 -8.60
C ALA A 245 37.11 -26.29 -8.93
N SER A 246 36.19 -25.73 -8.14
CA SER A 246 35.78 -24.32 -8.21
C SER A 246 36.96 -23.37 -7.99
N ASP A 247 37.75 -23.57 -6.94
CA ASP A 247 38.90 -22.71 -6.61
C ASP A 247 39.96 -22.76 -7.73
N THR A 248 40.16 -23.94 -8.30
CA THR A 248 41.09 -24.16 -9.43
C THR A 248 40.61 -23.44 -10.70
N CYS A 249 39.32 -23.52 -11.01
CA CYS A 249 38.72 -22.84 -12.16
C CYS A 249 38.83 -21.31 -12.02
N VAL A 250 38.49 -20.78 -10.83
CA VAL A 250 38.61 -19.35 -10.53
C VAL A 250 40.07 -18.88 -10.67
N ALA A 251 41.04 -19.65 -10.16
CA ALA A 251 42.46 -19.32 -10.25
C ALA A 251 42.99 -19.33 -11.69
N ALA A 252 42.47 -20.22 -12.54
CA ALA A 252 42.82 -20.29 -13.96
C ALA A 252 42.25 -19.09 -14.72
N ILE A 253 40.96 -18.79 -14.57
CA ILE A 253 40.29 -17.68 -15.27
C ILE A 253 40.85 -16.32 -14.82
N SER A 254 41.17 -16.16 -13.53
CA SER A 254 41.72 -14.91 -12.98
C SER A 254 43.08 -14.49 -13.55
N LYS A 255 43.76 -15.38 -14.28
CA LYS A 255 45.06 -15.14 -14.92
C LYS A 255 44.96 -14.87 -16.42
N VAL A 256 43.76 -15.00 -17.01
CA VAL A 256 43.55 -14.76 -18.44
C VAL A 256 43.44 -13.26 -18.69
N ASP A 257 44.12 -12.77 -19.73
CA ASP A 257 44.02 -11.38 -20.13
C ASP A 257 42.67 -11.09 -20.80
N LEU A 258 42.17 -9.86 -20.62
CA LEU A 258 40.95 -9.43 -21.28
C LEU A 258 41.16 -9.40 -22.80
N PRO A 259 40.27 -9.99 -23.62
CA PRO A 259 40.43 -10.02 -25.07
C PRO A 259 40.70 -8.64 -25.64
N ALA A 260 41.68 -8.52 -26.54
CA ALA A 260 42.16 -7.24 -27.06
C ALA A 260 41.03 -6.32 -27.60
N PRO A 261 39.97 -6.82 -28.29
CA PRO A 261 38.85 -5.98 -28.73
C PRO A 261 38.06 -5.38 -27.56
N ILE A 262 37.85 -6.14 -26.48
CA ILE A 262 37.12 -5.70 -25.29
C ILE A 262 37.99 -4.73 -24.49
N HIS A 263 39.29 -5.02 -24.38
CA HIS A 263 40.26 -4.15 -23.73
C HIS A 263 40.34 -2.79 -24.41
N ALA A 264 40.52 -2.75 -25.74
CA ALA A 264 40.62 -1.50 -26.49
C ALA A 264 39.37 -0.64 -26.31
N LEU A 265 38.18 -1.24 -26.41
CA LEU A 265 36.92 -0.52 -26.24
C LEU A 265 36.69 -0.04 -24.81
N LEU A 266 37.05 -0.84 -23.81
CA LEU A 266 36.98 -0.45 -22.39
C LEU A 266 37.82 0.80 -22.13
N ILE A 267 39.05 0.85 -22.66
CA ILE A 267 39.95 1.99 -22.49
C ILE A 267 39.44 3.22 -23.26
N GLU A 268 38.95 3.03 -24.48
CA GLU A 268 38.33 4.10 -25.27
C GLU A 268 37.17 4.75 -24.49
N LYS A 269 36.28 3.94 -23.92
CA LYS A 269 35.13 4.43 -23.16
C LYS A 269 35.53 5.06 -21.83
N LEU A 270 36.56 4.55 -21.15
CA LEU A 270 37.11 5.18 -19.94
C LEU A 270 37.63 6.60 -20.25
N ARG A 271 38.32 6.76 -21.37
CA ARG A 271 38.82 8.06 -21.83
C ARG A 271 37.68 9.01 -22.21
N GLU A 272 36.64 8.50 -22.87
CA GLU A 272 35.46 9.27 -23.27
C GLU A 272 34.64 9.78 -22.06
N VAL A 273 34.48 8.93 -21.04
CA VAL A 273 33.63 9.26 -19.87
C VAL A 273 34.36 10.11 -18.84
N PHE A 274 35.65 9.82 -18.58
CA PHE A 274 36.39 10.43 -17.48
C PHE A 274 37.49 11.40 -17.95
N GLY A 275 37.58 11.69 -19.24
CA GLY A 275 38.60 12.58 -19.82
C GLY A 275 39.97 11.91 -19.96
N TYR A 276 40.95 12.62 -20.50
CA TYR A 276 42.31 12.09 -20.70
C TYR A 276 43.02 11.73 -19.40
N ASP A 277 42.57 12.23 -18.24
CA ASP A 277 43.12 11.97 -16.92
C ASP A 277 42.56 10.71 -16.23
N TYR A 278 41.72 9.91 -16.91
CA TYR A 278 41.14 8.67 -16.36
C TYR A 278 42.18 7.73 -15.74
N PHE A 279 43.39 7.65 -16.31
CA PHE A 279 44.49 6.81 -15.79
C PHE A 279 44.97 7.23 -14.39
N SER A 280 44.71 8.48 -13.99
CA SER A 280 45.08 9.03 -12.69
C SER A 280 44.03 8.78 -11.60
N ARG A 281 42.80 8.43 -12.01
CA ARG A 281 41.63 8.21 -11.15
C ARG A 281 41.59 6.80 -10.57
N LYS A 282 40.85 6.62 -9.48
CA LYS A 282 40.59 5.33 -8.83
C LYS A 282 39.17 4.89 -9.19
N PHE A 283 38.98 3.61 -9.54
CA PHE A 283 37.70 3.04 -9.95
C PHE A 283 37.26 1.91 -9.03
N ALA A 284 35.95 1.71 -8.90
CA ALA A 284 35.39 0.47 -8.40
C ALA A 284 35.09 -0.46 -9.60
N VAL A 285 35.27 -1.76 -9.41
CA VAL A 285 34.93 -2.80 -10.38
C VAL A 285 34.04 -3.80 -9.68
N ARG A 286 32.78 -3.85 -10.09
CA ARG A 286 31.70 -4.60 -9.45
C ARG A 286 31.12 -5.62 -10.42
N SER A 287 30.77 -6.79 -9.92
CA SER A 287 29.90 -7.74 -10.61
C SER A 287 28.45 -7.23 -10.61
N SER A 288 27.68 -7.64 -11.61
CA SER A 288 26.25 -7.36 -11.76
C SER A 288 25.60 -8.53 -12.50
N ALA A 289 25.47 -9.68 -11.86
CA ALA A 289 24.92 -10.87 -12.52
C ALA A 289 23.40 -10.76 -12.72
N VAL A 290 22.88 -11.32 -13.81
CA VAL A 290 21.42 -11.39 -14.06
C VAL A 290 20.83 -12.34 -13.01
N GLY A 291 19.82 -11.90 -12.27
CA GLY A 291 19.22 -12.69 -11.19
C GLY A 291 19.97 -12.64 -9.85
N GLU A 292 21.04 -11.83 -9.72
CA GLU A 292 21.71 -11.54 -8.43
C GLU A 292 20.73 -10.96 -7.38
N ASP A 293 19.74 -10.19 -7.87
CA ASP A 293 18.66 -9.55 -7.11
C ASP A 293 17.27 -10.05 -7.56
N SER A 294 17.09 -11.37 -7.65
CA SER A 294 15.78 -12.00 -7.95
C SER A 294 15.13 -12.60 -6.69
N GLU A 295 13.80 -12.69 -6.68
CA GLU A 295 13.04 -13.29 -5.55
C GLU A 295 13.41 -14.75 -5.27
N GLU A 296 13.90 -15.48 -6.29
CA GLU A 296 14.23 -16.92 -6.22
C GLU A 296 15.71 -17.20 -5.86
N MET A 297 16.63 -16.26 -6.10
CA MET A 297 18.04 -16.35 -5.71
C MET A 297 18.55 -14.98 -5.24
N SER A 298 18.62 -14.77 -3.92
CA SER A 298 19.35 -13.64 -3.33
C SER A 298 20.83 -14.01 -3.21
N ALA A 299 21.65 -13.62 -4.18
CA ALA A 299 23.10 -13.85 -4.18
C ALA A 299 23.90 -12.64 -3.68
N ALA A 300 23.25 -11.71 -2.96
CA ALA A 300 23.88 -10.52 -2.38
C ALA A 300 25.13 -10.88 -1.57
N GLY A 301 26.27 -10.29 -1.95
CA GLY A 301 27.56 -10.48 -1.28
C GLY A 301 28.33 -11.76 -1.68
N GLN A 302 27.86 -12.55 -2.65
CA GLN A 302 28.55 -13.77 -3.08
C GLN A 302 29.66 -13.51 -4.12
N MET A 303 29.58 -12.41 -4.89
CA MET A 303 30.53 -12.04 -5.93
C MET A 303 31.55 -10.98 -5.46
N THR A 304 32.70 -10.90 -6.15
CA THR A 304 33.81 -10.04 -5.69
C THR A 304 33.72 -8.63 -6.26
N THR A 305 33.85 -7.61 -5.41
CA THR A 305 34.03 -6.20 -5.79
C THR A 305 35.47 -5.77 -5.51
N TYR A 306 36.08 -5.05 -6.45
CA TYR A 306 37.41 -4.45 -6.29
C TYR A 306 37.28 -2.92 -6.22
N LEU A 307 37.75 -2.30 -5.14
CA LEU A 307 37.70 -0.86 -4.94
C LEU A 307 39.08 -0.24 -5.14
N GLY A 308 39.13 1.04 -5.56
CA GLY A 308 40.37 1.80 -5.64
C GLY A 308 41.30 1.40 -6.80
N VAL A 309 40.77 0.73 -7.81
CA VAL A 309 41.54 0.19 -8.94
C VAL A 309 42.00 1.31 -9.85
N LYS A 310 43.31 1.42 -10.10
CA LYS A 310 43.92 2.50 -10.89
C LYS A 310 44.84 1.93 -11.96
N GLY A 311 44.71 2.46 -13.18
CA GLY A 311 45.50 2.07 -14.34
C GLY A 311 44.88 0.92 -15.14
N GLU A 312 45.04 0.99 -16.46
CA GLU A 312 44.36 0.14 -17.45
C GLU A 312 44.50 -1.36 -17.18
N THR A 313 45.73 -1.84 -16.97
CA THR A 313 46.02 -3.25 -16.71
C THR A 313 45.34 -3.76 -15.44
N LYS A 314 45.30 -2.93 -14.39
CA LYS A 314 44.66 -3.29 -13.11
C LYS A 314 43.14 -3.30 -13.23
N ILE A 315 42.58 -2.38 -14.02
CA ILE A 315 41.14 -2.32 -14.31
C ILE A 315 40.72 -3.58 -15.07
N SER A 316 41.42 -3.91 -16.15
CA SER A 316 41.15 -5.11 -16.96
C SER A 316 41.30 -6.40 -16.15
N SER A 317 42.34 -6.49 -15.29
CA SER A 317 42.51 -7.62 -14.37
C SER A 317 41.38 -7.72 -13.34
N ALA A 318 40.89 -6.60 -12.82
CA ALA A 318 39.77 -6.58 -11.88
C ALA A 318 38.46 -7.03 -12.53
N VAL A 319 38.22 -6.66 -13.79
CA VAL A 319 37.05 -7.13 -14.57
C VAL A 319 37.06 -8.65 -14.70
N VAL A 320 38.20 -9.22 -15.11
CA VAL A 320 38.36 -10.67 -15.26
C VAL A 320 38.17 -11.39 -13.93
N LYS A 321 38.70 -10.84 -12.83
CA LYS A 321 38.54 -11.42 -11.50
C LYS A 321 37.09 -11.36 -10.99
N CYS A 322 36.34 -10.30 -11.30
CA CYS A 322 34.90 -10.23 -11.02
C CYS A 322 34.16 -11.35 -11.76
N TRP A 323 34.42 -11.51 -13.06
CA TRP A 323 33.85 -12.60 -13.86
C TRP A 323 34.23 -13.98 -13.35
N ALA A 324 35.49 -14.21 -12.96
CA ALA A 324 35.94 -15.46 -12.37
C ALA A 324 35.20 -15.77 -11.05
N SER A 325 34.90 -14.76 -10.24
CA SER A 325 34.26 -14.96 -8.92
C SER A 325 32.84 -15.55 -8.98
N THR A 326 32.19 -15.52 -10.15
CA THR A 326 30.87 -16.13 -10.39
C THR A 326 30.86 -17.65 -10.26
N ILE A 327 32.03 -18.29 -10.30
CA ILE A 327 32.21 -19.75 -10.29
C ILE A 327 32.45 -20.29 -8.86
N ARG A 328 32.61 -19.42 -7.84
CA ARG A 328 32.85 -19.85 -6.45
C ARG A 328 31.67 -20.62 -5.84
N SER A 329 31.98 -21.79 -5.28
CA SER A 329 31.00 -22.69 -4.63
C SER A 329 30.91 -22.56 -3.11
N ASP A 330 31.86 -21.89 -2.45
CA ASP A 330 31.98 -21.83 -0.99
C ASP A 330 30.95 -20.90 -0.31
N ARG A 331 30.33 -19.98 -1.06
CA ARG A 331 29.31 -19.03 -0.57
C ARG A 331 27.85 -19.45 -0.84
N ARG A 332 27.61 -20.60 -1.48
CA ARG A 332 26.26 -21.11 -1.80
C ARG A 332 25.70 -22.12 -0.78
N LYS A 333 26.29 -22.18 0.44
CA LYS A 333 26.06 -23.26 1.42
C LYS A 333 24.74 -23.23 2.20
N GLU A 334 23.81 -22.31 1.98
CA GLU A 334 22.55 -22.23 2.75
C GLU A 334 21.25 -22.45 1.96
N CYS A 335 21.29 -22.78 0.67
CA CYS A 335 20.08 -23.26 -0.02
C CYS A 335 19.87 -24.76 0.19
N GLN A 336 19.38 -25.13 1.37
CA GLN A 336 18.73 -26.44 1.60
C GLN A 336 17.35 -26.48 0.90
N MET A 337 17.32 -26.46 -0.43
CA MET A 337 16.16 -26.79 -1.27
C MET A 337 16.65 -27.19 -2.68
N ILE A 338 17.50 -28.20 -2.78
CA ILE A 338 18.03 -28.69 -4.07
C ILE A 338 17.44 -30.06 -4.38
N ASP A 339 16.33 -30.05 -5.12
CA ASP A 339 15.91 -31.04 -6.14
C ASP A 339 14.89 -30.32 -7.06
N PRO A 340 14.72 -30.59 -8.36
CA PRO A 340 15.46 -31.34 -9.38
C PRO A 340 16.14 -30.42 -10.43
N PHE A 341 16.26 -29.12 -10.15
CA PHE A 341 16.78 -28.15 -11.12
C PHE A 341 18.27 -28.37 -11.43
N GLN A 342 19.08 -28.76 -10.43
CA GLN A 342 20.51 -29.01 -10.66
C GLN A 342 20.81 -30.27 -11.51
N ARG A 343 19.91 -31.26 -11.58
CA ARG A 343 20.07 -32.40 -12.50
C ARG A 343 19.83 -32.01 -13.97
N GLY A 344 18.95 -31.03 -14.23
CA GLY A 344 18.76 -30.46 -15.56
C GLY A 344 19.81 -29.41 -15.96
N VAL A 345 20.57 -28.90 -14.99
CA VAL A 345 21.60 -27.85 -15.20
C VAL A 345 22.89 -28.40 -15.82
N ALA A 346 23.11 -29.70 -15.77
CA ALA A 346 24.27 -30.33 -16.41
C ALA A 346 24.21 -30.30 -17.96
N GLU A 347 23.05 -29.98 -18.55
CA GLU A 347 22.85 -30.06 -20.01
C GLU A 347 22.77 -28.70 -20.72
N ASN A 348 22.80 -27.56 -20.01
CA ASN A 348 22.57 -26.27 -20.65
C ASN A 348 23.65 -25.23 -20.32
N LYS A 349 24.40 -24.82 -21.36
CA LYS A 349 25.27 -23.61 -21.43
C LYS A 349 24.59 -22.31 -20.96
N THR A 350 23.29 -22.35 -20.68
CA THR A 350 22.41 -21.23 -20.38
C THR A 350 22.68 -20.58 -19.01
N MET A 351 23.16 -21.30 -18.00
CA MET A 351 23.39 -20.67 -16.67
C MET A 351 24.66 -19.79 -16.61
N MET A 352 25.67 -20.04 -17.46
CA MET A 352 26.82 -19.12 -17.58
C MET A 352 26.50 -17.86 -18.39
N ARG A 353 25.49 -17.91 -19.29
CA ARG A 353 25.00 -16.73 -20.02
C ARG A 353 24.33 -15.68 -19.13
N ILE A 354 23.97 -16.05 -17.91
CA ILE A 354 23.23 -15.19 -16.97
C ILE A 354 24.20 -14.24 -16.21
N ASN A 355 25.52 -14.44 -16.20
CA ASN A 355 26.40 -13.74 -15.24
C ASN A 355 27.37 -12.70 -15.85
N GLY A 356 26.90 -11.92 -16.83
CA GLY A 356 27.79 -11.20 -17.74
C GLY A 356 27.92 -9.68 -17.61
N ILE A 357 27.51 -9.02 -16.52
CA ILE A 357 27.72 -7.55 -16.40
C ILE A 357 28.80 -7.25 -15.36
N THR A 358 29.84 -6.49 -15.76
CA THR A 358 30.89 -6.05 -14.84
C THR A 358 31.34 -4.61 -15.10
N MET A 359 31.56 -3.90 -14.00
CA MET A 359 32.25 -2.61 -13.76
C MET A 359 31.35 -1.38 -13.52
N PHE A 360 31.75 -0.54 -12.55
CA PHE A 360 31.11 0.74 -12.19
C PHE A 360 32.14 1.66 -11.52
N GLY A 361 32.57 2.72 -12.20
CA GLY A 361 33.53 3.70 -11.68
C GLY A 361 32.91 4.72 -10.71
N TYR A 362 33.66 5.15 -9.69
CA TYR A 362 33.51 6.46 -9.01
C TYR A 362 34.88 6.88 -8.46
N ASP A 363 35.15 8.18 -8.48
CA ASP A 363 36.33 8.80 -7.86
C ASP A 363 36.03 9.05 -6.37
N ILE A 364 36.58 8.23 -5.48
CA ILE A 364 36.42 8.43 -4.04
C ILE A 364 37.42 9.50 -3.58
N ARG A 365 36.95 10.74 -3.41
CA ARG A 365 37.64 11.69 -2.53
C ARG A 365 37.42 11.22 -1.10
N GLU A 366 38.50 10.99 -0.36
CA GLU A 366 38.53 10.33 0.98
C GLU A 366 37.58 10.95 2.03
N HIS A 367 37.08 12.16 1.81
CA HIS A 367 36.21 12.87 2.75
C HIS A 367 34.70 12.59 2.59
N GLU A 368 34.22 12.04 1.46
CA GLU A 368 32.78 11.77 1.23
C GLU A 368 32.35 10.33 1.52
N ALA A 369 33.24 9.35 1.32
CA ALA A 369 32.92 7.93 1.49
C ALA A 369 32.59 7.52 2.94
N PHE A 370 33.01 8.32 3.93
CA PHE A 370 32.71 8.05 5.33
C PHE A 370 31.31 8.51 5.75
N LYS A 371 30.64 9.39 4.97
CA LYS A 371 29.32 9.94 5.30
C LYS A 371 28.13 9.16 4.73
N ASN A 372 28.27 8.49 3.59
CA ASN A 372 27.14 7.99 2.80
C ASN A 372 27.17 6.45 2.57
N GLY A 373 27.61 5.68 3.56
CA GLY A 373 27.74 4.22 3.45
C GLY A 373 26.40 3.47 3.33
N ILE A 374 26.20 2.82 2.18
CA ILE A 374 25.47 1.55 1.91
C ILE A 374 24.09 1.39 2.58
N VAL A 375 23.02 1.59 1.81
CA VAL A 375 21.68 1.04 2.13
C VAL A 375 21.61 -0.38 1.58
N HIS A 376 21.75 -1.38 2.45
CA HIS A 376 21.33 -2.76 2.16
C HIS A 376 19.94 -2.97 2.77
N GLY A 377 19.01 -3.46 1.94
CA GLY A 377 17.80 -4.12 2.42
C GLY A 377 18.22 -5.34 3.23
N GLY A 378 18.23 -5.18 4.56
CA GLY A 378 18.77 -6.18 5.48
C GLY A 378 19.45 -5.61 6.74
N SER A 379 18.84 -4.58 7.36
CA SER A 379 19.04 -4.08 8.75
C SER A 379 20.29 -3.23 9.09
N PRO A 380 20.20 -2.28 10.06
CA PRO A 380 19.12 -2.08 11.02
C PRO A 380 18.15 -0.96 10.60
N PRO A 381 16.91 -0.96 11.12
CA PRO A 381 16.04 0.20 11.02
C PRO A 381 16.64 1.33 11.88
N GLY A 382 17.52 2.14 11.29
CA GLY A 382 18.42 2.96 12.08
C GLY A 382 18.24 4.47 11.93
N LEU A 383 18.14 4.99 10.70
CA LEU A 383 18.09 6.44 10.47
C LEU A 383 16.91 6.89 9.62
N GLY A 384 16.55 6.21 8.54
CA GLY A 384 15.35 6.57 7.75
C GLY A 384 14.06 6.29 8.52
N MET A 385 13.92 5.06 9.02
CA MET A 385 12.81 4.69 9.92
C MET A 385 12.86 5.48 11.22
N LEU A 386 14.05 5.77 11.74
CA LEU A 386 14.20 6.59 12.95
C LEU A 386 13.86 8.06 12.69
N ARG A 387 14.16 8.61 11.52
CA ARG A 387 13.76 9.96 11.11
C ARG A 387 12.26 10.04 10.88
N LEU A 388 11.65 9.06 10.22
CA LEU A 388 10.19 8.95 10.10
C LEU A 388 9.54 8.84 11.46
N LEU A 389 10.08 8.00 12.35
CA LEU A 389 9.60 7.81 13.71
C LEU A 389 9.78 9.06 14.57
N VAL A 390 10.93 9.76 14.48
CA VAL A 390 11.18 11.02 15.17
C VAL A 390 10.24 12.12 14.64
N ASN A 391 10.08 12.23 13.33
CA ASN A 391 9.14 13.17 12.72
C ASN A 391 7.70 12.89 13.15
N ALA A 392 7.27 11.62 13.10
CA ALA A 392 5.94 11.23 13.55
C ALA A 392 5.73 11.51 15.04
N LEU A 393 6.74 11.31 15.89
CA LEU A 393 6.67 11.65 17.32
C LEU A 393 6.62 13.17 17.57
N TRP A 394 7.28 13.97 16.74
CA TRP A 394 7.40 15.41 16.93
C TRP A 394 6.23 16.20 16.33
N ASN A 395 5.68 15.73 15.21
CA ASN A 395 4.68 16.45 14.42
C ASN A 395 3.28 15.82 14.51
N ILE A 396 3.03 14.91 15.46
CA ILE A 396 1.76 14.18 15.56
C ILE A 396 0.55 15.12 15.69
N GLU A 397 0.67 16.19 16.47
CA GLU A 397 -0.45 17.13 16.70
C GLU A 397 -0.79 17.93 15.44
N GLU A 398 0.25 18.42 14.74
CA GLU A 398 0.10 19.13 13.48
C GLU A 398 -0.48 18.21 12.39
N THR A 399 0.00 16.97 12.33
CA THR A 399 -0.50 15.95 11.39
C THR A 399 -1.97 15.66 11.64
N VAL A 400 -2.39 15.45 12.89
CA VAL A 400 -3.80 15.19 13.24
C VAL A 400 -4.68 16.37 12.83
N ARG A 401 -4.23 17.60 13.08
CA ARG A 401 -4.96 18.81 12.70
C ARG A 401 -5.13 18.92 11.18
N GLU A 402 -4.03 18.85 10.43
CA GLU A 402 -4.05 18.97 8.96
C GLU A 402 -4.92 17.89 8.32
N VAL A 403 -4.78 16.64 8.76
CA VAL A 403 -5.53 15.50 8.21
C VAL A 403 -7.03 15.60 8.53
N ARG A 404 -7.40 16.16 9.69
CA ARG A 404 -8.81 16.40 10.04
C ARG A 404 -9.41 17.53 9.23
N GLU A 405 -8.73 18.68 9.14
CA GLU A 405 -9.17 19.83 8.34
C GLU A 405 -9.41 19.40 6.88
N ARG A 406 -8.43 18.70 6.27
CA ARG A 406 -8.59 18.18 4.91
C ARG A 406 -9.68 17.13 4.76
N ALA A 407 -9.96 16.32 5.78
CA ALA A 407 -11.03 15.34 5.73
C ALA A 407 -12.42 15.99 5.73
N GLU A 408 -12.56 17.16 6.36
CA GLU A 408 -13.81 17.93 6.37
C GLU A 408 -14.07 18.64 5.04
N GLU A 409 -13.01 19.07 4.35
CA GLU A 409 -13.08 19.73 3.04
C GLU A 409 -13.11 18.75 1.85
N LEU A 410 -12.84 17.47 2.10
CA LEU A 410 -12.69 16.49 1.04
C LEU A 410 -14.02 16.26 0.30
N THR A 411 -13.99 16.53 -1.00
CA THR A 411 -15.06 16.17 -1.92
C THR A 411 -14.44 15.45 -3.11
N VAL A 412 -14.99 14.27 -3.45
CA VAL A 412 -14.60 13.58 -4.69
C VAL A 412 -15.53 14.06 -5.78
N ASP A 413 -15.03 14.94 -6.64
CA ASP A 413 -15.84 15.54 -7.70
C ASP A 413 -16.16 14.49 -8.78
N VAL A 414 -17.45 14.24 -8.97
CA VAL A 414 -17.97 13.37 -10.02
C VAL A 414 -18.92 14.22 -10.87
N PRO A 415 -18.63 14.43 -12.17
CA PRO A 415 -19.50 15.23 -13.03
C PRO A 415 -20.92 14.65 -13.12
N GLU A 416 -21.95 15.45 -12.85
CA GLU A 416 -23.38 15.05 -12.89
C GLU A 416 -23.83 14.65 -14.29
N ASP A 417 -23.47 15.45 -15.30
CA ASP A 417 -23.82 15.18 -16.70
C ASP A 417 -22.73 14.39 -17.45
N GLY A 418 -21.73 13.88 -16.74
CA GLY A 418 -20.60 13.14 -17.34
C GLY A 418 -20.98 11.70 -17.70
N ASP A 419 -20.49 11.21 -18.84
CA ASP A 419 -20.53 9.78 -19.14
C ASP A 419 -19.64 8.97 -18.17
N ALA A 420 -19.84 7.65 -18.11
CA ALA A 420 -19.12 6.80 -17.17
C ALA A 420 -17.59 6.87 -17.34
N LEU A 421 -17.08 7.17 -18.54
CA LEU A 421 -15.64 7.38 -18.76
C LEU A 421 -15.14 8.64 -18.08
N SER A 422 -15.87 9.75 -18.24
CA SER A 422 -15.52 11.02 -17.60
C SER A 422 -15.61 10.92 -16.09
N GLN A 423 -16.65 10.27 -15.56
CA GLN A 423 -16.79 10.01 -14.12
C GLN A 423 -15.65 9.13 -13.59
N PHE A 424 -15.33 8.01 -14.26
CA PHE A 424 -14.23 7.12 -13.88
C PHE A 424 -12.87 7.84 -13.85
N LEU A 425 -12.54 8.60 -14.90
CA LEU A 425 -11.27 9.31 -14.94
C LEU A 425 -11.19 10.42 -13.89
N SER A 426 -12.30 11.11 -13.59
CA SER A 426 -12.36 12.08 -12.49
C SER A 426 -12.00 11.45 -11.15
N ILE A 427 -12.57 10.27 -10.85
CA ILE A 427 -12.28 9.52 -9.63
C ILE A 427 -10.81 9.13 -9.57
N ILE A 428 -10.27 8.53 -10.63
CA ILE A 428 -8.87 8.06 -10.67
C ILE A 428 -7.88 9.23 -10.51
N CYS A 429 -8.13 10.37 -11.15
CA CYS A 429 -7.26 11.55 -11.04
C CYS A 429 -7.23 12.15 -9.62
N GLN A 430 -8.24 11.88 -8.79
CA GLN A 430 -8.32 12.37 -7.41
C GLN A 430 -7.76 11.37 -6.39
N LEU A 431 -7.53 10.11 -6.75
CA LEU A 431 -6.96 9.10 -5.82
C LEU A 431 -5.61 9.50 -5.19
N PRO A 432 -4.67 10.20 -5.87
CA PRO A 432 -3.43 10.65 -5.23
C PRO A 432 -3.65 11.62 -4.06
N GLN A 433 -4.80 12.31 -4.00
CA GLN A 433 -5.14 13.14 -2.86
C GLN A 433 -5.35 12.30 -1.58
N MET A 434 -5.53 10.99 -1.70
CA MET A 434 -5.68 10.08 -0.56
C MET A 434 -4.36 9.83 0.19
N ASP A 435 -3.21 10.05 -0.46
CA ASP A 435 -1.89 9.73 0.09
C ASP A 435 -1.63 10.44 1.42
N ILE A 436 -2.12 11.68 1.58
CA ILE A 436 -1.96 12.41 2.84
C ILE A 436 -2.70 11.76 4.00
N PHE A 437 -3.87 11.16 3.77
CA PHE A 437 -4.62 10.48 4.82
C PHE A 437 -3.93 9.16 5.21
N LEU A 438 -3.34 8.47 4.23
CA LEU A 438 -2.56 7.25 4.49
C LEU A 438 -1.27 7.58 5.27
N GLU A 439 -0.54 8.61 4.85
CA GLU A 439 0.64 9.11 5.55
C GLU A 439 0.27 9.58 6.97
N GLY A 440 -0.81 10.34 7.10
CA GLY A 440 -1.36 10.78 8.38
C GLY A 440 -1.73 9.63 9.31
N PHE A 441 -2.36 8.58 8.78
CA PHE A 441 -2.67 7.38 9.54
C PHE A 441 -1.40 6.66 10.02
N MET A 442 -0.39 6.51 9.14
CA MET A 442 0.91 5.93 9.51
C MET A 442 1.63 6.76 10.58
N ASN A 443 1.58 8.08 10.47
CA ASN A 443 2.15 9.02 11.44
C ASN A 443 1.40 9.04 12.78
N GLY A 444 0.12 8.65 12.83
CA GLY A 444 -0.61 8.40 14.08
C GLY A 444 -0.32 7.01 14.68
N LEU A 445 -0.22 5.99 13.83
CA LEU A 445 -0.01 4.60 14.24
C LEU A 445 1.36 4.36 14.88
N MET A 446 2.43 4.88 14.26
CA MET A 446 3.81 4.61 14.67
C MET A 446 4.13 5.13 16.08
N PRO A 447 3.85 6.40 16.44
CA PRO A 447 4.05 6.90 17.80
C PRO A 447 3.33 6.08 18.87
N SER A 448 2.09 5.67 18.59
CA SER A 448 1.29 4.86 19.53
C SER A 448 1.98 3.54 19.85
N ALA A 449 2.44 2.81 18.83
CA ALA A 449 3.17 1.56 19.01
C ALA A 449 4.48 1.77 19.79
N VAL A 450 5.24 2.81 19.45
CA VAL A 450 6.54 3.12 20.05
C VAL A 450 6.41 3.45 21.53
N TYR A 451 5.50 4.36 21.91
CA TYR A 451 5.30 4.70 23.31
C TYR A 451 4.87 3.49 24.14
N ASN A 452 4.00 2.65 23.61
CA ASN A 452 3.54 1.44 24.30
C ASN A 452 4.68 0.45 24.55
N ILE A 453 5.57 0.24 23.56
CA ILE A 453 6.76 -0.60 23.74
C ILE A 453 7.68 -0.04 24.83
N PHE A 454 7.93 1.27 24.86
CA PHE A 454 8.76 1.88 25.91
C PHE A 454 8.12 1.75 27.28
N ILE A 455 6.82 2.03 27.41
CA ILE A 455 6.10 1.90 28.68
C ILE A 455 6.11 0.44 29.15
N LEU A 456 5.84 -0.53 28.28
CA LEU A 456 5.88 -1.95 28.62
C LEU A 456 7.26 -2.38 29.13
N ASN A 457 8.34 -1.90 28.52
CA ASN A 457 9.69 -2.20 29.00
C ASN A 457 9.96 -1.62 30.40
N VAL A 458 9.48 -0.39 30.66
CA VAL A 458 9.61 0.23 31.98
C VAL A 458 8.75 -0.52 33.02
N LEU A 459 7.51 -0.88 32.66
CA LEU A 459 6.61 -1.66 33.50
C LEU A 459 7.20 -3.03 33.83
N LYS A 460 7.68 -3.78 32.82
CA LYS A 460 8.34 -5.08 32.99
C LYS A 460 9.46 -5.01 34.02
N LYS A 461 10.34 -4.01 33.89
CA LYS A 461 11.43 -3.79 34.84
C LYS A 461 10.95 -3.36 36.22
N SER A 462 9.91 -2.51 36.31
CA SER A 462 9.36 -2.04 37.60
C SER A 462 8.65 -3.14 38.39
N GLN A 463 7.94 -4.03 37.69
CA GLN A 463 7.18 -5.12 38.31
C GLN A 463 8.05 -6.37 38.55
N GLY A 464 9.31 -6.36 38.10
CA GLY A 464 10.26 -7.45 38.31
C GLY A 464 9.89 -8.72 37.56
N LEU A 465 9.41 -8.57 36.32
CA LEU A 465 8.97 -9.66 35.45
C LEU A 465 10.02 -9.91 34.36
N SER A 466 10.22 -11.18 33.97
CA SER A 466 11.20 -11.57 32.92
C SER A 466 10.67 -11.28 31.52
N ASP A 467 9.38 -11.54 31.31
CA ASP A 467 8.72 -11.56 30.00
C ASP A 467 7.52 -10.63 29.93
N PHE A 468 7.04 -10.37 28.72
CA PHE A 468 5.76 -9.69 28.51
C PHE A 468 4.63 -10.67 28.79
N CYS A 469 3.97 -10.49 29.94
CA CYS A 469 2.88 -11.33 30.40
C CYS A 469 1.54 -10.58 30.39
N PRO A 470 0.40 -11.30 30.44
CA PRO A 470 -0.94 -10.71 30.50
C PRO A 470 -1.10 -9.63 31.58
N GLU A 471 -0.46 -9.80 32.74
CA GLU A 471 -0.51 -8.86 33.86
C GLU A 471 0.08 -7.49 33.49
N LEU A 472 1.15 -7.46 32.68
CA LEU A 472 1.71 -6.21 32.18
C LEU A 472 0.78 -5.51 31.20
N MET A 473 0.05 -6.28 30.40
CA MET A 473 -0.92 -5.74 29.44
C MET A 473 -2.10 -5.10 30.17
N VAL A 474 -2.56 -5.71 31.27
CA VAL A 474 -3.57 -5.14 32.17
C VAL A 474 -3.09 -3.83 32.80
N LEU A 475 -1.85 -3.77 33.27
CA LEU A 475 -1.31 -2.52 33.84
C LEU A 475 -1.16 -1.43 32.79
N LEU A 476 -0.71 -1.77 31.59
CA LEU A 476 -0.63 -0.83 30.47
C LEU A 476 -2.04 -0.33 30.10
N SER A 477 -3.03 -1.21 30.01
CA SER A 477 -4.40 -0.82 29.66
C SER A 477 -4.94 0.19 30.69
N LYS A 478 -4.83 -0.08 31.99
CA LYS A 478 -5.22 0.86 33.05
C LYS A 478 -4.55 2.23 32.91
N LEU A 479 -3.25 2.24 32.64
CA LEU A 479 -2.46 3.47 32.51
C LEU A 479 -2.76 4.26 31.23
N LEU A 480 -3.20 3.60 30.15
CA LEU A 480 -3.54 4.24 28.87
C LEU A 480 -4.94 4.84 28.84
N ARG A 481 -5.82 4.50 29.79
CA ARG A 481 -7.15 5.13 29.91
C ARG A 481 -6.98 6.64 30.04
N SER A 482 -7.68 7.40 29.22
CA SER A 482 -7.49 8.85 29.10
C SER A 482 -8.81 9.59 29.09
N ASN A 483 -8.79 10.87 29.47
CA ASN A 483 -9.95 11.76 29.32
C ASN A 483 -10.02 12.38 27.91
N LEU A 484 -9.17 11.93 26.97
CA LEU A 484 -9.23 12.40 25.59
C LEU A 484 -10.41 11.73 24.90
N GLU A 485 -11.09 12.49 24.06
CA GLU A 485 -12.21 12.01 23.25
C GLU A 485 -11.74 11.08 22.13
N VAL A 486 -11.54 9.81 22.46
CA VAL A 486 -11.24 8.77 21.47
C VAL A 486 -12.50 8.51 20.65
N GLU A 487 -12.50 8.94 19.39
CA GLU A 487 -13.69 8.98 18.51
C GLU A 487 -14.50 7.67 18.49
N SER A 488 -13.80 6.54 18.41
CA SER A 488 -14.38 5.20 18.46
C SER A 488 -15.10 4.85 19.76
N ALA A 489 -14.69 5.41 20.89
CA ALA A 489 -15.31 5.23 22.19
C ALA A 489 -16.42 6.27 22.48
N LEU A 490 -16.46 7.37 21.72
CA LEU A 490 -17.56 8.32 21.77
C LEU A 490 -18.83 7.71 21.21
N ILE A 491 -18.75 6.91 20.13
CA ILE A 491 -19.93 6.33 19.48
C ILE A 491 -20.84 5.58 20.47
N PRO A 492 -20.35 4.59 21.26
CA PRO A 492 -21.19 3.94 22.27
C PRO A 492 -21.77 4.93 23.30
N THR A 493 -20.98 5.91 23.76
CA THR A 493 -21.40 6.89 24.75
C THR A 493 -22.52 7.80 24.22
N GLU A 494 -22.35 8.31 23.00
CA GLU A 494 -23.33 9.17 22.30
C GLU A 494 -24.62 8.39 22.00
N LEU A 495 -24.52 7.10 21.63
CA LEU A 495 -25.68 6.25 21.39
C LEU A 495 -26.42 5.87 22.69
N THR A 496 -25.72 5.66 23.80
CA THR A 496 -26.34 5.48 25.11
C THR A 496 -27.08 6.75 25.54
N ALA A 497 -26.47 7.93 25.38
CA ALA A 497 -27.12 9.20 25.66
C ALA A 497 -28.39 9.41 24.80
N LEU A 498 -28.31 9.10 23.50
CA LEU A 498 -29.46 9.14 22.59
C LEU A 498 -30.55 8.15 23.00
N SER A 499 -30.18 6.94 23.39
CA SER A 499 -31.13 5.93 23.88
C SER A 499 -31.86 6.40 25.14
N ASN A 500 -31.19 7.15 26.02
CA ASN A 500 -31.80 7.71 27.22
C ASN A 500 -32.78 8.83 26.87
N LEU A 501 -32.41 9.75 25.97
CA LEU A 501 -33.32 10.78 25.48
C LEU A 501 -34.55 10.20 24.79
N LEU A 502 -34.37 9.15 23.97
CA LEU A 502 -35.48 8.44 23.34
C LEU A 502 -36.40 7.73 24.33
N ARG A 503 -35.89 7.32 25.50
CA ARG A 503 -36.69 6.69 26.56
C ARG A 503 -37.52 7.72 27.33
N GLU A 504 -37.00 8.93 27.48
CA GLU A 504 -37.70 10.06 28.08
C GLU A 504 -38.70 10.73 27.12
N ASP A 505 -38.57 10.46 25.81
CA ASP A 505 -39.46 11.00 24.79
C ASP A 505 -40.89 10.43 24.89
N PRO A 506 -41.95 11.25 24.77
CA PRO A 506 -43.33 10.78 24.76
C PRO A 506 -43.65 9.72 23.69
N MET A 507 -42.85 9.64 22.62
CA MET A 507 -42.99 8.66 21.55
C MET A 507 -42.18 7.37 21.77
N ALA A 508 -41.53 7.17 22.92
CA ALA A 508 -40.67 6.00 23.19
C ALA A 508 -41.31 4.64 22.84
N GLU A 509 -42.52 4.35 23.34
CA GLU A 509 -43.23 3.09 23.06
C GLU A 509 -43.55 2.92 21.57
N ARG A 510 -43.90 4.03 20.92
CA ARG A 510 -44.19 4.05 19.48
C ARG A 510 -42.92 3.82 18.68
N PHE A 511 -41.81 4.48 19.02
CA PHE A 511 -40.52 4.32 18.37
C PHE A 511 -40.04 2.86 18.40
N VAL A 512 -40.17 2.18 19.54
CA VAL A 512 -39.77 0.77 19.71
C VAL A 512 -40.63 -0.21 18.91
N SER A 513 -41.85 0.20 18.52
CA SER A 513 -42.80 -0.62 17.75
C SER A 513 -42.86 -0.28 16.26
N MET A 514 -42.32 0.87 15.84
CA MET A 514 -42.19 1.25 14.44
C MET A 514 -41.32 0.27 13.65
N ALA A 515 -41.62 0.11 12.36
CA ALA A 515 -40.65 -0.50 11.45
C ALA A 515 -39.37 0.35 11.40
N PRO A 516 -38.16 -0.23 11.27
CA PRO A 516 -36.91 0.52 11.29
C PRO A 516 -36.86 1.68 10.29
N GLU A 517 -37.46 1.52 9.12
CA GLU A 517 -37.55 2.54 8.06
C GLU A 517 -38.46 3.71 8.49
N GLU A 518 -39.57 3.43 9.17
CA GLU A 518 -40.48 4.45 9.71
C GLU A 518 -39.83 5.21 10.87
N ALA A 519 -39.13 4.48 11.75
CA ALA A 519 -38.39 5.06 12.85
C ALA A 519 -37.24 5.97 12.36
N LEU A 520 -36.54 5.57 11.29
CA LEU A 520 -35.54 6.40 10.63
C LEU A 520 -36.17 7.68 10.08
N ALA A 521 -37.25 7.57 9.30
CA ALA A 521 -37.92 8.72 8.72
C ALA A 521 -38.43 9.69 9.79
N TRP A 522 -38.91 9.16 10.92
CA TRP A 522 -39.29 9.98 12.08
C TRP A 522 -38.09 10.71 12.68
N LEU A 523 -36.98 10.02 12.96
CA LEU A 523 -35.75 10.63 13.50
C LEU A 523 -35.14 11.68 12.55
N GLU A 524 -35.34 11.54 11.23
CA GLU A 524 -34.87 12.51 10.24
C GLU A 524 -35.76 13.75 10.14
N ALA A 525 -37.08 13.60 10.30
CA ALA A 525 -38.06 14.67 10.10
C ALA A 525 -38.43 15.44 11.38
N ASP A 526 -38.37 14.80 12.53
CA ASP A 526 -38.81 15.36 13.80
C ASP A 526 -37.86 16.46 14.33
N SER A 527 -38.36 17.36 15.18
CA SER A 527 -37.58 18.47 15.75
C SER A 527 -37.33 18.33 17.26
N GLY A 528 -37.53 17.13 17.81
CA GLY A 528 -37.22 16.81 19.20
C GLY A 528 -35.71 16.69 19.47
N SER A 529 -35.34 16.75 20.75
CA SER A 529 -33.94 16.65 21.19
C SER A 529 -33.26 15.34 20.77
N ALA A 530 -34.00 14.23 20.78
CA ALA A 530 -33.52 12.93 20.31
C ALA A 530 -33.25 12.93 18.79
N ALA A 531 -34.12 13.55 17.99
CA ALA A 531 -33.93 13.67 16.54
C ALA A 531 -32.73 14.56 16.20
N ASP A 532 -32.56 15.68 16.91
CA ASP A 532 -31.39 16.56 16.76
C ASP A 532 -30.09 15.83 17.10
N GLN A 533 -30.06 15.09 18.20
CA GLN A 533 -28.87 14.33 18.57
C GLN A 533 -28.59 13.19 17.59
N PHE A 534 -29.61 12.48 17.09
CA PHE A 534 -29.44 11.46 16.05
C PHE A 534 -28.83 12.05 14.77
N ARG A 535 -29.32 13.20 14.31
CA ARG A 535 -28.75 13.92 13.15
C ARG A 535 -27.30 14.34 13.40
N ALA A 536 -26.98 14.82 14.61
CA ALA A 536 -25.60 15.17 14.99
C ALA A 536 -24.66 13.95 14.97
N ILE A 537 -25.08 12.82 15.54
CA ILE A 537 -24.33 11.56 15.53
C ILE A 537 -24.09 11.09 14.08
N ARG A 538 -25.13 11.12 13.24
CA ARG A 538 -24.99 10.76 11.82
C ARG A 538 -24.04 11.71 11.09
N SER A 539 -24.19 13.02 11.24
CA SER A 539 -23.28 13.98 10.60
C SER A 539 -21.82 13.74 10.98
N LYS A 540 -21.54 13.29 12.21
CA LYS A 540 -20.20 13.04 12.71
C LYS A 540 -19.62 11.69 12.26
N HIS A 541 -20.44 10.63 12.24
CA HIS A 541 -19.99 9.23 12.10
C HIS A 541 -20.54 8.48 10.90
N ALA A 542 -21.29 9.12 10.00
CA ALA A 542 -21.94 8.49 8.85
C ALA A 542 -20.98 7.68 7.95
N HIS A 543 -19.71 8.06 7.85
CA HIS A 543 -18.69 7.37 7.06
C HIS A 543 -18.26 6.00 7.60
N ARG A 544 -18.67 5.63 8.82
CA ARG A 544 -18.27 4.39 9.50
C ARG A 544 -19.13 3.20 9.07
N CYS A 545 -18.52 2.00 9.12
CA CYS A 545 -19.19 0.71 8.96
C CYS A 545 -18.31 -0.46 9.42
N TYR A 546 -18.91 -1.65 9.38
CA TYR A 546 -18.18 -2.90 9.33
C TYR A 546 -17.35 -2.98 8.04
N LYS A 547 -16.10 -3.43 8.15
CA LYS A 547 -15.09 -3.43 7.08
C LYS A 547 -14.92 -2.06 6.43
N GLU A 548 -14.66 -1.06 7.25
CA GLU A 548 -14.56 0.35 6.84
C GLU A 548 -13.54 0.65 5.72
N PHE A 549 -12.49 -0.19 5.58
CA PHE A 549 -11.51 -0.08 4.48
C PHE A 549 -11.98 -0.66 3.16
N ASP A 550 -12.98 -1.54 3.17
CA ASP A 550 -13.53 -2.16 1.97
C ASP A 550 -14.50 -1.20 1.29
N ILE A 551 -14.22 -0.81 0.06
CA ILE A 551 -15.00 0.17 -0.69
C ILE A 551 -16.42 -0.36 -0.96
N GLU A 552 -16.62 -1.69 -1.04
CA GLU A 552 -17.95 -2.31 -1.21
C GLU A 552 -18.86 -2.12 0.02
N SER A 553 -18.30 -1.93 1.22
CA SER A 553 -19.08 -1.87 2.47
C SER A 553 -20.14 -0.76 2.45
N LYS A 554 -21.27 -1.01 3.11
CA LYS A 554 -22.32 0.00 3.32
C LYS A 554 -22.07 0.72 4.64
N THR A 555 -21.86 2.03 4.55
CA THR A 555 -21.69 2.92 5.70
C THR A 555 -23.02 3.26 6.35
N TRP A 556 -23.00 3.81 7.56
CA TRP A 556 -24.22 4.32 8.22
C TRP A 556 -24.83 5.52 7.49
N ASP A 557 -24.09 6.14 6.57
CA ASP A 557 -24.61 7.09 5.58
C ASP A 557 -25.54 6.39 4.57
N ILE A 558 -25.04 5.29 3.99
CA ILE A 558 -25.67 4.54 2.90
C ILE A 558 -26.82 3.66 3.42
N ASP A 559 -26.63 3.04 4.58
CA ASP A 559 -27.58 2.14 5.21
C ASP A 559 -27.61 2.37 6.74
N PRO A 560 -28.43 3.32 7.22
CA PRO A 560 -28.56 3.64 8.65
C PRO A 560 -29.47 2.66 9.40
N ILE A 561 -30.14 1.72 8.73
CA ILE A 561 -31.15 0.85 9.34
C ILE A 561 -30.60 0.03 10.51
N PRO A 562 -29.40 -0.60 10.43
CA PRO A 562 -28.82 -1.33 11.55
C PRO A 562 -28.60 -0.47 12.80
N LEU A 563 -28.30 0.83 12.62
CA LEU A 563 -28.12 1.76 13.72
C LEU A 563 -29.45 2.02 14.45
N VAL A 564 -30.53 2.20 13.69
CA VAL A 564 -31.88 2.41 14.24
C VAL A 564 -32.37 1.16 14.99
N GLN A 565 -32.16 -0.03 14.42
CA GLN A 565 -32.50 -1.30 15.09
C GLN A 565 -31.78 -1.44 16.43
N THR A 566 -30.52 -1.04 16.48
CA THR A 566 -29.71 -1.05 17.70
C THR A 566 -30.24 -0.07 18.75
N LEU A 567 -30.65 1.13 18.34
CA LEU A 567 -31.31 2.10 19.23
C LEU A 567 -32.65 1.56 19.75
N GLN A 568 -33.48 0.96 18.90
CA GLN A 568 -34.75 0.34 19.33
C GLN A 568 -34.52 -0.77 20.37
N ALA A 569 -33.50 -1.61 20.17
CA ALA A 569 -33.13 -2.66 21.12
C ALA A 569 -32.65 -2.08 22.47
N SER A 570 -31.89 -0.99 22.43
CA SER A 570 -31.40 -0.25 23.60
C SER A 570 -32.53 0.41 24.40
N VAL A 571 -33.46 1.08 23.72
CA VAL A 571 -34.63 1.75 24.34
C VAL A 571 -35.59 0.74 24.96
N ARG A 572 -35.83 -0.41 24.29
CA ARG A 572 -36.70 -1.49 24.78
C ARG A 572 -36.23 -2.08 26.12
N SER A 573 -34.93 -2.00 26.40
CA SER A 573 -34.36 -2.60 27.58
C SER A 573 -34.34 -1.63 28.77
N PRO A 574 -34.58 -2.09 30.00
CA PRO A 574 -34.52 -1.24 31.19
C PRO A 574 -33.12 -0.62 31.34
N GLN A 575 -33.08 0.61 31.84
CA GLN A 575 -31.85 1.35 32.09
C GLN A 575 -30.98 0.52 33.04
N GLN A 576 -29.75 0.23 32.62
CA GLN A 576 -28.74 -0.33 33.52
C GLN A 576 -28.04 0.87 34.13
N GLU A 577 -27.76 0.84 35.43
CA GLU A 577 -26.84 1.82 36.01
C GLU A 577 -25.54 1.75 35.20
N ASP A 578 -25.12 2.91 34.69
CA ASP A 578 -23.82 3.01 34.02
C ASP A 578 -22.78 2.42 34.97
N ALA A 579 -21.94 1.51 34.48
CA ALA A 579 -20.80 1.05 35.25
C ALA A 579 -20.08 2.31 35.74
N GLU A 580 -20.01 2.53 37.06
CA GLU A 580 -19.39 3.71 37.66
C GLU A 580 -18.05 3.94 36.94
N LYS A 581 -17.99 5.00 36.12
CA LYS A 581 -16.73 5.40 35.53
C LYS A 581 -15.88 5.83 36.70
N ASP A 582 -14.92 5.00 37.09
CA ASP A 582 -13.86 5.35 38.04
C ASP A 582 -13.38 6.78 37.70
N GLU A 583 -13.81 7.77 38.50
CA GLU A 583 -13.54 9.21 38.24
C GLU A 583 -12.04 9.52 38.32
N HIS A 584 -11.27 8.60 38.89
CA HIS A 584 -9.84 8.72 39.06
C HIS A 584 -9.09 7.73 38.15
N PRO A 585 -8.47 8.22 37.06
CA PRO A 585 -7.70 7.36 36.17
C PRO A 585 -6.53 6.72 36.93
N PHE A 586 -6.37 5.41 36.75
CA PHE A 586 -5.31 4.61 37.38
C PHE A 586 -3.94 5.28 37.15
N SER A 587 -3.27 5.59 38.26
CA SER A 587 -2.03 6.34 38.28
C SER A 587 -0.81 5.44 38.48
N VAL A 588 0.36 5.96 38.16
CA VAL A 588 1.65 5.27 38.35
C VAL A 588 1.88 4.89 39.82
N ASP A 589 1.25 5.61 40.76
CA ASP A 589 1.39 5.37 42.20
C ASP A 589 0.59 4.17 42.70
N GLN A 590 -0.41 3.73 41.92
CA GLN A 590 -1.26 2.58 42.22
C GLN A 590 -0.71 1.27 41.62
N LEU A 591 0.51 1.29 41.06
CA LEU A 591 1.16 0.08 40.55
C LEU A 591 1.45 -0.92 41.67
N PRO A 592 1.26 -2.25 41.44
CA PRO A 592 1.44 -3.28 42.47
C PRO A 592 2.83 -3.25 43.14
N LYS A 593 3.88 -3.12 42.33
CA LYS A 593 5.23 -2.76 42.82
C LYS A 593 5.53 -1.32 42.48
N ARG A 594 5.94 -0.56 43.50
CA ARG A 594 6.30 0.86 43.35
C ARG A 594 7.51 1.00 42.42
N PRO A 595 7.41 1.79 41.33
CA PRO A 595 8.54 2.06 40.45
C PRO A 595 9.59 2.91 41.17
N SER A 596 10.85 2.78 40.75
CA SER A 596 11.93 3.66 41.23
C SER A 596 11.69 5.11 40.81
N LEU A 597 12.34 6.07 41.48
CA LEU A 597 12.21 7.50 41.16
C LEU A 597 12.48 7.82 39.67
N MET A 598 13.46 7.14 39.06
CA MET A 598 13.78 7.32 37.65
C MET A 598 12.71 6.71 36.74
N GLN A 599 12.22 5.50 37.06
CA GLN A 599 11.14 4.85 36.31
C GLN A 599 9.85 5.66 36.37
N ARG A 600 9.51 6.20 37.55
CA ARG A 600 8.35 7.09 37.74
C ARG A 600 8.43 8.34 36.88
N LYS A 601 9.60 9.00 36.82
CA LYS A 601 9.81 10.17 35.94
C LYS A 601 9.64 9.82 34.47
N ILE A 602 10.16 8.67 34.02
CA ILE A 602 10.00 8.20 32.63
C ILE A 602 8.52 7.92 32.32
N LEU A 603 7.81 7.19 33.18
CA LEU A 603 6.39 6.90 33.00
C LEU A 603 5.55 8.18 32.94
N ASN A 604 5.76 9.12 33.86
CA ASN A 604 5.04 10.40 33.87
C ASN A 604 5.32 11.26 32.62
N PHE A 605 6.47 11.09 31.98
CA PHE A 605 6.79 11.76 30.71
C PHE A 605 6.15 11.06 29.50
N LEU A 606 6.17 9.73 29.45
CA LEU A 606 5.69 8.94 28.31
C LEU A 606 4.16 8.79 28.31
N LEU A 607 3.51 8.65 29.47
CA LEU A 607 2.08 8.34 29.56
C LEU A 607 1.17 9.40 28.91
N PRO A 608 1.32 10.71 29.17
CA PRO A 608 0.49 11.71 28.49
C PRO A 608 0.63 11.65 26.96
N ARG A 609 1.85 11.40 26.46
CA ARG A 609 2.13 11.28 25.02
C ARG A 609 1.57 9.99 24.43
N ALA A 610 1.63 8.89 25.17
CA ALA A 610 1.04 7.62 24.77
C ALA A 610 -0.49 7.73 24.67
N LYS A 611 -1.14 8.38 25.65
CA LYS A 611 -2.57 8.69 25.63
C LYS A 611 -2.94 9.52 24.41
N TYR A 612 -2.20 10.60 24.16
CA TYR A 612 -2.41 11.42 22.97
C TYR A 612 -2.18 10.62 21.67
N ALA A 613 -1.16 9.78 21.60
CA ALA A 613 -0.88 8.97 20.41
C ALA A 613 -1.97 7.92 20.13
N VAL A 614 -2.63 7.38 21.16
CA VAL A 614 -3.83 6.53 20.99
C VAL A 614 -4.98 7.35 20.38
N TYR A 615 -5.25 8.54 20.92
CA TYR A 615 -6.23 9.46 20.34
C TYR A 615 -5.90 9.82 18.88
N ALA A 616 -4.66 10.25 18.62
CA ALA A 616 -4.18 10.68 17.32
C ALA A 616 -4.34 9.59 16.26
N ARG A 617 -3.99 8.34 16.62
CA ARG A 617 -4.17 7.17 15.73
C ARG A 617 -5.64 6.96 15.35
N GLU A 618 -6.56 7.05 16.31
CA GLU A 618 -7.99 6.86 16.04
C GLU A 618 -8.56 8.02 15.21
N ALA A 619 -8.12 9.25 15.48
CA ALA A 619 -8.51 10.45 14.74
C ALA A 619 -8.01 10.41 13.27
N THR A 620 -6.73 10.11 13.04
CA THR A 620 -6.18 10.02 11.67
C THR A 620 -6.75 8.82 10.91
N LYS A 621 -7.05 7.72 11.61
CA LYS A 621 -7.80 6.61 11.03
C LYS A 621 -9.18 7.08 10.59
N SER A 622 -9.93 7.79 11.42
CA SER A 622 -11.26 8.29 11.05
C SER A 622 -11.23 9.14 9.78
N ALA A 623 -10.27 10.07 9.70
CA ALA A 623 -10.07 10.91 8.53
C ALA A 623 -9.74 10.09 7.26
N LEU A 624 -8.91 9.05 7.38
CA LEU A 624 -8.67 8.10 6.27
C LEU A 624 -9.95 7.36 5.85
N ILE A 625 -10.79 6.97 6.79
CA ILE A 625 -12.06 6.31 6.46
C ILE A 625 -13.05 7.29 5.82
N LYS A 626 -13.08 8.56 6.23
CA LYS A 626 -13.84 9.61 5.54
C LYS A 626 -13.40 9.75 4.09
N SER A 627 -12.09 9.71 3.83
CA SER A 627 -11.60 9.78 2.45
C SER A 627 -11.96 8.56 1.61
N ILE A 628 -11.89 7.36 2.19
CA ILE A 628 -12.38 6.13 1.55
C ILE A 628 -13.89 6.21 1.29
N HIS A 629 -14.66 6.82 2.20
CA HIS A 629 -16.09 7.03 2.01
C HIS A 629 -16.41 7.95 0.82
N GLY A 630 -15.64 9.02 0.62
CA GLY A 630 -15.76 9.87 -0.57
C GLY A 630 -15.58 9.07 -1.88
N VAL A 631 -14.55 8.23 -1.94
CA VAL A 631 -14.30 7.34 -3.10
C VAL A 631 -15.41 6.30 -3.24
N ARG A 632 -15.90 5.74 -2.13
CA ARG A 632 -17.01 4.78 -2.11
C ARG A 632 -18.28 5.36 -2.73
N LEU A 633 -18.69 6.55 -2.32
CA LEU A 633 -19.85 7.24 -2.89
C LEU A 633 -19.66 7.51 -4.39
N ALA A 634 -18.47 7.96 -4.77
CA ALA A 634 -18.13 8.23 -6.17
C ALA A 634 -18.19 6.95 -7.03
N MET A 635 -17.68 5.82 -6.53
CA MET A 635 -17.73 4.53 -7.21
C MET A 635 -19.15 3.99 -7.35
N ARG A 636 -20.01 4.13 -6.33
CA ARG A 636 -21.43 3.76 -6.43
C ARG A 636 -22.16 4.58 -7.48
N ARG A 637 -21.88 5.89 -7.52
CA ARG A 637 -22.44 6.79 -8.53
C ARG A 637 -21.99 6.40 -9.95
N LEU A 638 -20.72 6.06 -10.13
CA LEU A 638 -20.22 5.50 -11.38
C LEU A 638 -20.91 4.17 -11.73
N GLY A 639 -21.18 3.32 -10.75
CA GLY A 639 -21.95 2.08 -10.91
C GLY A 639 -23.35 2.34 -11.46
N LEU A 640 -24.07 3.31 -10.89
CA LEU A 640 -25.40 3.74 -11.38
C LEU A 640 -25.32 4.27 -12.82
N GLN A 641 -24.31 5.08 -13.13
CA GLN A 641 -24.10 5.60 -14.48
C GLN A 641 -23.82 4.46 -15.49
N LEU A 642 -23.00 3.48 -15.11
CA LEU A 642 -22.73 2.30 -15.93
C LEU A 642 -23.98 1.46 -16.19
N GLN A 643 -24.88 1.38 -15.21
CA GLN A 643 -26.17 0.72 -15.39
C GLN A 643 -27.08 1.51 -16.32
N ALA A 644 -27.18 2.83 -16.15
CA ALA A 644 -27.96 3.71 -17.02
C ALA A 644 -27.49 3.63 -18.49
N GLU A 645 -26.18 3.47 -18.72
CA GLU A 645 -25.60 3.29 -20.05
C GLU A 645 -25.70 1.84 -20.60
N GLY A 646 -26.35 0.93 -19.87
CA GLY A 646 -26.53 -0.48 -20.23
C GLY A 646 -25.24 -1.30 -20.23
N ARG A 647 -24.18 -0.82 -19.56
CA ARG A 647 -22.89 -1.53 -19.46
C ARG A 647 -22.85 -2.50 -18.30
N LEU A 648 -23.54 -2.19 -17.21
CA LEU A 648 -23.73 -3.08 -16.07
C LEU A 648 -25.21 -3.43 -15.90
N PRO A 649 -25.53 -4.69 -15.56
CA PRO A 649 -26.90 -5.07 -15.19
C PRO A 649 -27.27 -4.60 -13.77
N ASP A 650 -26.27 -4.51 -12.89
CA ASP A 650 -26.37 -4.16 -11.47
C ASP A 650 -25.21 -3.19 -11.14
N PRO A 651 -25.49 -2.01 -10.57
CA PRO A 651 -24.46 -1.01 -10.25
C PRO A 651 -23.43 -1.55 -9.25
N GLU A 652 -23.81 -2.44 -8.33
CA GLU A 652 -22.92 -2.99 -7.30
C GLU A 652 -21.86 -3.93 -7.88
N LEU A 653 -22.08 -4.43 -9.11
CA LEU A 653 -21.11 -5.30 -9.77
C LEU A 653 -19.77 -4.59 -10.02
N ILE A 654 -19.74 -3.26 -9.98
CA ILE A 654 -18.55 -2.42 -10.15
C ILE A 654 -17.41 -2.81 -9.21
N PHE A 655 -17.71 -3.23 -7.98
CA PHE A 655 -16.70 -3.58 -6.97
C PHE A 655 -15.96 -4.90 -7.24
N PHE A 656 -16.42 -5.67 -8.24
CA PHE A 656 -15.84 -6.96 -8.62
C PHE A 656 -14.98 -6.89 -9.88
N PHE A 657 -14.62 -5.68 -10.33
CA PHE A 657 -13.69 -5.43 -11.42
C PHE A 657 -12.35 -4.90 -10.91
N ASP A 658 -11.26 -5.34 -11.54
CA ASP A 658 -9.98 -4.65 -11.41
C ASP A 658 -10.04 -3.30 -12.16
N SER A 659 -9.24 -2.30 -11.79
CA SER A 659 -9.26 -0.96 -12.41
C SER A 659 -9.10 -1.01 -13.94
N ASP A 660 -8.19 -1.85 -14.44
CA ASP A 660 -7.98 -2.09 -15.87
C ASP A 660 -9.16 -2.77 -16.56
N GLU A 661 -9.88 -3.65 -15.85
CA GLU A 661 -11.08 -4.30 -16.37
C GLU A 661 -12.24 -3.32 -16.43
N LEU A 662 -12.40 -2.47 -15.41
CA LEU A 662 -13.41 -1.42 -15.38
C LEU A 662 -13.18 -0.40 -16.50
N TYR A 663 -11.94 0.05 -16.71
CA TYR A 663 -11.57 0.93 -17.83
C TYR A 663 -11.87 0.29 -19.18
N ARG A 664 -11.55 -1.01 -19.36
CA ARG A 664 -11.88 -1.75 -20.59
C ARG A 664 -13.38 -1.91 -20.80
N LEU A 665 -14.15 -2.21 -19.75
CA LEU A 665 -15.61 -2.31 -19.81
C LEU A 665 -16.23 -0.99 -20.30
N ILE A 666 -15.77 0.13 -19.74
CA ILE A 666 -16.20 1.48 -20.13
C ILE A 666 -15.86 1.76 -21.61
N THR A 667 -14.61 1.56 -22.01
CA THR A 667 -14.13 1.99 -23.33
C THR A 667 -14.51 1.05 -24.48
N THR A 668 -14.62 -0.25 -24.21
CA THR A 668 -14.78 -1.27 -25.25
C THR A 668 -16.13 -1.97 -25.24
N ARG A 669 -16.89 -1.91 -24.13
CA ARG A 669 -18.10 -2.71 -23.88
C ARG A 669 -17.88 -4.22 -24.06
N ASP A 670 -16.71 -4.72 -23.70
CA ASP A 670 -16.38 -6.14 -23.82
C ASP A 670 -17.30 -6.99 -22.90
N PRO A 671 -18.20 -7.82 -23.47
CA PRO A 671 -19.15 -8.61 -22.68
C PRO A 671 -18.47 -9.76 -21.92
N SER A 672 -17.24 -10.14 -22.26
CA SER A 672 -16.50 -11.22 -21.59
C SER A 672 -16.09 -10.88 -20.16
N LEU A 673 -16.11 -9.60 -19.80
CA LEU A 673 -15.74 -9.12 -18.47
C LEU A 673 -16.86 -9.32 -17.44
N LEU A 674 -18.14 -9.28 -17.85
CA LEU A 674 -19.29 -9.45 -16.94
C LEU A 674 -19.32 -10.84 -16.26
N PRO A 675 -19.13 -11.97 -16.98
CA PRO A 675 -19.06 -13.28 -16.34
C PRO A 675 -17.92 -13.40 -15.32
N ARG A 676 -16.79 -12.72 -15.54
CA ARG A 676 -15.64 -12.73 -14.61
C ARG A 676 -15.98 -12.02 -13.31
N ALA A 677 -16.54 -10.80 -13.39
CA ALA A 677 -17.00 -10.06 -12.23
C ALA A 677 -18.09 -10.81 -11.46
N ARG A 678 -19.09 -11.37 -12.15
CA ARG A 678 -20.15 -12.20 -11.52
C ARG A 678 -19.58 -13.44 -10.82
N ARG A 679 -18.56 -14.08 -11.40
CA ARG A 679 -17.88 -15.19 -10.75
C ARG A 679 -17.20 -14.74 -9.45
N ARG A 680 -16.51 -13.59 -9.45
CA ARG A 680 -15.90 -13.03 -8.24
C ARG A 680 -16.97 -12.70 -7.19
N GLN A 681 -18.06 -12.03 -7.57
CA GLN A 681 -19.21 -11.74 -6.70
C GLN A 681 -19.79 -13.01 -6.06
N LYS A 682 -19.97 -14.08 -6.83
CA LYS A 682 -20.47 -15.37 -6.32
C LYS A 682 -19.49 -16.05 -5.35
N MET A 683 -18.18 -15.91 -5.57
CA MET A 683 -17.16 -16.51 -4.71
C MET A 683 -16.88 -15.68 -3.44
N HIS A 684 -17.18 -14.38 -3.46
CA HIS A 684 -16.83 -13.44 -2.38
C HIS A 684 -17.32 -13.89 -0.99
N PRO A 685 -18.57 -14.35 -0.79
CA PRO A 685 -19.02 -14.83 0.52
C PRO A 685 -18.23 -16.04 1.04
N SER A 686 -17.78 -16.92 0.15
CA SER A 686 -16.95 -18.07 0.54
C SER A 686 -15.55 -17.64 0.93
N LEU A 687 -14.92 -16.77 0.12
CA LEU A 687 -13.58 -16.25 0.40
C LEU A 687 -13.53 -15.44 1.70
N ASN A 688 -14.61 -14.72 2.02
CA ASN A 688 -14.71 -13.95 3.25
C ASN A 688 -14.72 -14.83 4.53
N ARG A 689 -15.05 -16.12 4.41
CA ARG A 689 -15.01 -17.07 5.54
C ARG A 689 -13.64 -17.67 5.76
N GLU A 690 -12.74 -17.57 4.79
CA GLU A 690 -11.39 -18.14 4.88
C GLU A 690 -10.61 -17.50 6.04
N ARG A 691 -9.79 -18.34 6.70
CA ARG A 691 -8.95 -17.91 7.81
C ARG A 691 -7.49 -17.88 7.35
N PHE A 692 -6.78 -16.80 7.65
CA PHE A 692 -5.38 -16.64 7.27
C PHE A 692 -4.53 -16.45 8.53
N PRO A 693 -3.29 -16.95 8.55
CA PRO A 693 -2.38 -16.71 9.66
C PRO A 693 -2.06 -15.22 9.78
N VAL A 694 -1.91 -14.75 11.03
CA VAL A 694 -1.60 -13.34 11.34
C VAL A 694 -0.28 -12.89 10.70
N LEU A 695 0.67 -13.81 10.55
CA LEU A 695 1.95 -13.60 9.87
C LEU A 695 2.12 -14.67 8.81
N PHE A 696 2.41 -14.26 7.58
CA PHE A 696 2.76 -15.14 6.47
C PHE A 696 3.87 -14.51 5.63
N CYS A 697 4.59 -15.36 4.90
CA CYS A 697 5.59 -14.93 3.92
C CYS A 697 5.17 -15.49 2.55
N GLY A 698 5.22 -14.65 1.52
CA GLY A 698 4.73 -14.97 0.18
C GLY A 698 3.21 -14.92 0.07
N MET A 699 2.63 -15.76 -0.79
CA MET A 699 1.18 -15.79 -1.00
C MET A 699 0.45 -16.34 0.24
N PRO A 700 -0.54 -15.62 0.80
CA PRO A 700 -1.29 -16.08 1.96
C PRO A 700 -2.05 -17.36 1.61
N LYS A 701 -1.92 -18.38 2.46
CA LYS A 701 -2.68 -19.63 2.35
C LYS A 701 -3.71 -19.69 3.48
N PRO A 702 -4.93 -20.17 3.21
CA PRO A 702 -5.87 -20.45 4.28
C PRO A 702 -5.25 -21.40 5.31
N MET A 703 -5.45 -21.12 6.58
CA MET A 703 -5.00 -21.98 7.67
C MET A 703 -5.99 -23.12 7.89
N GLU A 704 -5.47 -24.33 8.07
CA GLU A 704 -6.24 -25.41 8.70
C GLU A 704 -6.37 -25.05 10.19
N ILE A 705 -7.60 -24.93 10.67
CA ILE A 705 -7.88 -24.53 12.06
C ILE A 705 -7.41 -25.68 12.96
N PRO A 706 -6.49 -25.44 13.92
CA PRO A 706 -6.14 -26.46 14.89
C PRO A 706 -7.39 -26.82 15.70
N THR A 707 -7.73 -28.11 15.77
CA THR A 707 -8.77 -28.59 16.68
C THR A 707 -8.29 -28.35 18.11
N ILE A 708 -8.70 -27.23 18.70
CA ILE A 708 -8.50 -27.00 20.13
C ILE A 708 -9.32 -28.06 20.87
N SER A 709 -8.73 -28.66 21.90
CA SER A 709 -9.44 -29.59 22.80
C SER A 709 -10.77 -28.95 23.21
N ALA A 710 -11.88 -29.63 22.93
CA ALA A 710 -13.24 -29.14 23.20
C ALA A 710 -13.51 -28.87 24.70
N ASP A 711 -12.60 -29.31 25.56
CA ASP A 711 -12.65 -29.07 26.99
C ASP A 711 -11.23 -28.83 27.54
N PRO A 712 -10.86 -27.60 27.94
CA PRO A 712 -9.64 -27.32 28.69
C PRO A 712 -9.73 -27.82 30.15
N GLY A 713 -10.85 -28.43 30.55
CA GLY A 713 -11.09 -28.83 31.93
C GLY A 713 -11.21 -27.60 32.84
N ASP A 714 -10.78 -27.73 34.09
CA ASP A 714 -10.95 -26.72 35.13
C ASP A 714 -10.26 -25.36 34.87
N GLU A 715 -9.34 -25.26 33.91
CA GLU A 715 -8.55 -24.06 33.64
C GLU A 715 -9.21 -23.03 32.71
N GLY A 716 -10.25 -23.42 31.97
CA GLY A 716 -10.92 -22.54 30.99
C GLY A 716 -10.06 -22.17 29.77
N PHE A 717 -10.64 -21.44 28.83
CA PHE A 717 -9.97 -20.93 27.64
C PHE A 717 -9.21 -19.65 27.97
N ARG A 718 -7.90 -19.62 27.76
CA ARG A 718 -7.06 -18.44 28.03
C ARG A 718 -6.90 -17.55 26.81
N GLY A 719 -7.06 -16.26 27.03
CA GLY A 719 -6.74 -15.20 26.07
C GLY A 719 -6.00 -14.04 26.72
N THR A 720 -5.82 -12.96 25.97
CA THR A 720 -5.22 -11.72 26.47
C THR A 720 -6.31 -10.82 27.06
N PRO A 721 -6.29 -10.55 28.37
CA PRO A 721 -7.20 -9.59 28.98
C PRO A 721 -6.88 -8.18 28.47
N VAL A 722 -7.90 -7.46 28.00
CA VAL A 722 -7.74 -6.08 27.48
C VAL A 722 -8.54 -5.05 28.26
N SER A 723 -9.68 -5.46 28.80
CA SER A 723 -10.54 -4.64 29.66
C SER A 723 -11.06 -5.50 30.80
N GLN A 724 -10.93 -5.00 32.03
CA GLN A 724 -11.19 -5.77 33.24
C GLN A 724 -12.68 -5.93 33.56
N GLY A 725 -12.96 -6.90 34.43
CA GLY A 725 -14.30 -7.23 34.91
C GLY A 725 -14.59 -8.72 34.83
N LYS A 726 -15.57 -9.15 35.62
CA LYS A 726 -16.08 -10.52 35.60
C LYS A 726 -17.57 -10.45 35.34
N VAL A 727 -18.04 -11.19 34.35
CA VAL A 727 -19.44 -11.22 33.96
C VAL A 727 -19.86 -12.63 33.58
N GLU A 728 -21.09 -12.98 33.91
CA GLU A 728 -21.73 -14.22 33.52
C GLU A 728 -22.92 -13.88 32.62
N GLY A 729 -23.07 -14.61 31.53
CA GLY A 729 -24.19 -14.40 30.63
C GLY A 729 -24.22 -15.33 29.43
N PRO A 730 -25.31 -15.30 28.65
CA PRO A 730 -25.42 -16.06 27.41
C PRO A 730 -24.41 -15.57 26.37
N ALA A 731 -23.67 -16.50 25.79
CA ALA A 731 -22.78 -16.26 24.68
C ALA A 731 -23.59 -15.96 23.40
N ARG A 732 -23.14 -14.97 22.63
CA ARG A 732 -23.65 -14.67 21.29
C ARG A 732 -22.51 -14.79 20.30
N VAL A 733 -22.46 -15.92 19.59
CA VAL A 733 -21.42 -16.20 18.60
C VAL A 733 -21.85 -15.65 17.25
N ILE A 734 -21.08 -14.71 16.70
CA ILE A 734 -21.36 -14.08 15.41
C ILE A 734 -20.15 -14.24 14.48
N LEU A 735 -20.39 -14.96 13.39
CA LEU A 735 -19.40 -15.23 12.34
C LEU A 735 -19.59 -14.34 11.12
N ASP A 736 -20.85 -14.00 10.80
CA ASP A 736 -21.18 -13.07 9.73
C ASP A 736 -21.93 -11.87 10.28
N PHE A 737 -21.25 -10.72 10.31
CA PHE A 737 -21.81 -9.47 10.85
C PHE A 737 -23.09 -9.08 10.11
N VAL A 738 -23.09 -9.14 8.77
CA VAL A 738 -24.19 -8.62 7.96
C VAL A 738 -25.50 -9.36 8.23
N SER A 739 -25.47 -10.70 8.32
CA SER A 739 -26.68 -11.49 8.55
C SER A 739 -27.04 -11.69 10.01
N GLN A 740 -26.14 -11.51 10.98
CA GLN A 740 -26.39 -11.93 12.37
C GLN A 740 -26.25 -10.81 13.42
N ALA A 741 -25.67 -9.65 13.10
CA ALA A 741 -25.46 -8.59 14.10
C ALA A 741 -26.75 -8.11 14.78
N HIS A 742 -27.87 -8.10 14.04
CA HIS A 742 -29.19 -7.75 14.54
C HIS A 742 -29.76 -8.73 15.58
N GLU A 743 -29.16 -9.92 15.73
CA GLU A 743 -29.58 -10.92 16.73
C GLU A 743 -29.03 -10.63 18.13
N ILE A 744 -28.09 -9.69 18.27
CA ILE A 744 -27.49 -9.34 19.55
C ILE A 744 -28.57 -8.82 20.50
N LYS A 745 -28.63 -9.40 21.69
CA LYS A 745 -29.53 -8.97 22.76
C LYS A 745 -28.75 -8.34 23.91
N LYS A 746 -29.45 -7.51 24.68
CA LYS A 746 -28.87 -6.89 25.87
C LYS A 746 -28.44 -7.97 26.87
N GLY A 747 -27.25 -7.81 27.46
CA GLY A 747 -26.71 -8.70 28.49
C GLY A 747 -25.92 -9.90 27.94
N GLU A 748 -25.88 -10.11 26.62
CA GLU A 748 -25.11 -11.17 25.99
C GLU A 748 -23.60 -10.87 25.97
N ILE A 749 -22.79 -11.92 26.02
CA ILE A 749 -21.33 -11.86 25.82
C ILE A 749 -21.05 -12.13 24.34
N LEU A 750 -20.56 -11.13 23.61
CA LEU A 750 -20.23 -11.28 22.20
C LEU A 750 -18.99 -12.14 22.03
N ILE A 751 -19.09 -13.18 21.20
CA ILE A 751 -17.96 -14.00 20.76
C ILE A 751 -17.86 -13.91 19.24
N THR A 752 -16.78 -13.33 18.73
CA THR A 752 -16.60 -13.15 17.29
C THR A 752 -15.13 -13.32 16.88
N ARG A 753 -14.84 -13.31 15.58
CA ARG A 753 -13.47 -13.42 15.09
C ARG A 753 -12.66 -12.16 15.37
N ALA A 754 -13.20 -11.01 15.00
CA ALA A 754 -12.55 -9.71 15.16
C ALA A 754 -13.61 -8.60 15.18
N THR A 755 -13.29 -7.49 15.82
CA THR A 755 -14.16 -6.30 15.88
C THR A 755 -13.49 -5.11 15.23
N ASP A 756 -14.31 -4.28 14.60
CA ASP A 756 -13.98 -2.97 14.01
C ASP A 756 -15.02 -1.92 14.44
N THR A 757 -14.95 -0.72 13.87
CA THR A 757 -15.83 0.40 14.25
C THR A 757 -17.31 0.13 13.95
N GLY A 758 -17.61 -0.75 13.00
CA GLY A 758 -18.99 -1.18 12.71
C GLY A 758 -19.68 -1.89 13.87
N TRP A 759 -18.92 -2.47 14.81
CA TRP A 759 -19.48 -3.15 15.98
C TRP A 759 -19.84 -2.21 17.13
N THR A 760 -19.27 -0.99 17.13
CA THR A 760 -19.42 -0.04 18.25
C THR A 760 -20.88 0.28 18.62
N PRO A 761 -21.86 0.35 17.69
CA PRO A 761 -23.24 0.57 18.07
C PRO A 761 -23.82 -0.52 18.97
N TYR A 762 -23.33 -1.75 18.86
CA TYR A 762 -23.82 -2.89 19.63
C TYR A 762 -23.20 -2.99 21.02
N PHE A 763 -22.07 -2.32 21.28
CA PHE A 763 -21.35 -2.40 22.56
C PHE A 763 -22.21 -2.02 23.78
N PRO A 764 -23.10 -1.01 23.72
CA PRO A 764 -24.05 -0.72 24.80
C PRO A 764 -25.00 -1.87 25.15
N LEU A 765 -25.22 -2.82 24.24
CA LEU A 765 -26.05 -4.00 24.51
C LEU A 765 -25.25 -5.11 25.20
N LEU A 766 -23.93 -5.14 25.04
CA LEU A 766 -23.10 -6.26 25.46
C LEU A 766 -22.74 -6.17 26.93
N SER A 767 -22.61 -7.33 27.57
CA SER A 767 -22.07 -7.45 28.93
C SER A 767 -20.58 -7.81 28.94
N GLY A 768 -20.06 -8.34 27.82
CA GLY A 768 -18.65 -8.60 27.60
C GLY A 768 -18.31 -8.93 26.14
N VAL A 769 -17.02 -8.92 25.79
CA VAL A 769 -16.53 -9.20 24.42
C VAL A 769 -15.37 -10.18 24.41
N VAL A 770 -15.44 -11.17 23.53
CA VAL A 770 -14.38 -12.13 23.26
C VAL A 770 -14.06 -12.15 21.76
N THR A 771 -12.78 -12.00 21.39
CA THR A 771 -12.35 -12.12 19.99
C THR A 771 -11.25 -13.17 19.77
N GLU A 772 -11.31 -13.86 18.63
CA GLU A 772 -10.25 -14.78 18.19
C GLU A 772 -8.97 -14.05 17.81
N VAL A 773 -9.12 -12.92 17.11
CA VAL A 773 -8.05 -12.08 16.61
C VAL A 773 -8.16 -10.71 17.26
N GLY A 774 -7.04 -10.24 17.79
CA GLY A 774 -6.95 -8.94 18.41
C GLY A 774 -5.70 -8.83 19.27
N GLY A 775 -5.20 -7.61 19.40
CA GLY A 775 -4.14 -7.27 20.36
C GLY A 775 -4.61 -6.16 21.28
N LEU A 776 -3.76 -5.78 22.24
CA LEU A 776 -4.04 -4.71 23.21
C LEU A 776 -4.44 -3.37 22.57
N LEU A 777 -3.93 -3.12 21.36
CA LEU A 777 -4.16 -1.90 20.58
C LEU A 777 -5.17 -2.11 19.45
N SER A 778 -5.84 -3.25 19.40
CA SER A 778 -6.94 -3.47 18.45
C SER A 778 -8.10 -2.55 18.79
N HIS A 779 -8.94 -2.27 17.80
CA HIS A 779 -10.08 -1.37 17.97
C HIS A 779 -11.02 -1.84 19.10
N GLY A 780 -11.41 -3.12 19.09
CA GLY A 780 -12.24 -3.69 20.16
C GLY A 780 -11.62 -3.55 21.56
N ALA A 781 -10.30 -3.70 21.69
CA ALA A 781 -9.61 -3.53 22.97
C ALA A 781 -9.63 -2.07 23.46
N VAL A 782 -9.47 -1.10 22.55
CA VAL A 782 -9.54 0.33 22.90
C VAL A 782 -10.96 0.69 23.34
N VAL A 783 -11.98 0.35 22.54
CA VAL A 783 -13.38 0.70 22.84
C VAL A 783 -13.83 0.02 24.13
N ALA A 784 -13.57 -1.27 24.30
CA ALA A 784 -13.93 -2.00 25.52
C ALA A 784 -13.31 -1.37 26.77
N ARG A 785 -12.04 -0.95 26.70
CA ARG A 785 -11.34 -0.29 27.81
C ARG A 785 -11.92 1.08 28.14
N GLU A 786 -12.13 1.94 27.14
CA GLU A 786 -12.64 3.30 27.38
C GLU A 786 -14.10 3.28 27.86
N TYR A 787 -14.91 2.36 27.34
CA TYR A 787 -16.31 2.17 27.75
C TYR A 787 -16.46 1.38 29.06
N GLY A 788 -15.44 0.62 29.48
CA GLY A 788 -15.50 -0.20 30.70
C GLY A 788 -16.16 -1.57 30.52
N LEU A 789 -16.21 -2.09 29.29
CA LEU A 789 -16.77 -3.39 28.96
C LEU A 789 -15.72 -4.49 29.18
N PRO A 790 -15.98 -5.56 29.98
CA PRO A 790 -15.05 -6.67 30.16
C PRO A 790 -14.70 -7.33 28.83
N ALA A 791 -13.41 -7.53 28.54
CA ALA A 791 -13.01 -8.07 27.24
C ALA A 791 -11.69 -8.86 27.24
N ILE A 792 -11.70 -9.95 26.45
CA ILE A 792 -10.55 -10.81 26.18
C ILE A 792 -10.36 -10.93 24.65
N VAL A 793 -9.12 -10.85 24.18
CA VAL A 793 -8.78 -11.02 22.76
C VAL A 793 -7.73 -12.12 22.56
N GLY A 794 -7.61 -12.62 21.32
CA GLY A 794 -6.58 -13.62 20.98
C GLY A 794 -6.96 -15.05 21.35
N LEU A 795 -8.26 -15.32 21.55
CA LEU A 795 -8.81 -16.65 21.83
C LEU A 795 -9.08 -17.39 20.52
N ILE A 796 -8.02 -17.71 19.77
CA ILE A 796 -8.13 -18.35 18.45
C ILE A 796 -8.98 -19.62 18.55
N GLY A 797 -9.94 -19.82 17.64
CA GLY A 797 -10.79 -21.01 17.56
C GLY A 797 -11.97 -21.08 18.55
N ILE A 798 -12.14 -20.09 19.43
CA ILE A 798 -13.25 -20.11 20.41
C ILE A 798 -14.63 -20.09 19.75
N THR A 799 -14.76 -19.49 18.57
CA THR A 799 -16.04 -19.39 17.84
C THR A 799 -16.53 -20.74 17.33
N ASP A 800 -15.63 -21.72 17.19
CA ASP A 800 -15.96 -23.08 16.77
C ASP A 800 -16.42 -23.94 17.97
N ILE A 801 -16.02 -23.57 19.19
CA ILE A 801 -16.22 -24.34 20.42
C ILE A 801 -17.48 -23.92 21.17
N ILE A 802 -17.64 -22.63 21.46
CA ILE A 802 -18.84 -22.10 22.14
C ILE A 802 -19.95 -21.91 21.12
N LYS A 803 -21.19 -22.21 21.49
CA LYS A 803 -22.39 -21.94 20.67
C LYS A 803 -23.22 -20.80 21.27
N SER A 804 -23.92 -20.08 20.39
CA SER A 804 -24.85 -19.03 20.81
C SER A 804 -25.92 -19.59 21.74
N GLY A 805 -26.19 -18.89 22.84
CA GLY A 805 -27.10 -19.28 23.90
C GLY A 805 -26.47 -20.06 25.06
N GLU A 806 -25.23 -20.56 24.92
CA GLU A 806 -24.52 -21.18 26.05
C GLU A 806 -24.20 -20.14 27.13
N ILE A 807 -24.46 -20.46 28.41
CA ILE A 807 -24.00 -19.62 29.51
C ILE A 807 -22.50 -19.76 29.66
N VAL A 808 -21.80 -18.63 29.70
CA VAL A 808 -20.35 -18.57 29.89
C VAL A 808 -20.01 -17.53 30.95
N VAL A 809 -18.90 -17.79 31.65
CA VAL A 809 -18.29 -16.86 32.60
C VAL A 809 -17.05 -16.27 31.96
N LEU A 810 -17.10 -14.96 31.73
CA LEU A 810 -15.99 -14.17 31.24
C LEU A 810 -15.26 -13.54 32.42
N ASP A 811 -14.10 -14.09 32.79
CA ASP A 811 -13.17 -13.48 33.75
C ASP A 811 -12.06 -12.74 32.99
N ALA A 812 -12.35 -11.50 32.63
CA ALA A 812 -11.40 -10.64 31.93
C ALA A 812 -10.31 -10.06 32.86
N ASN A 813 -10.38 -10.30 34.17
CA ASN A 813 -9.28 -9.96 35.08
C ASN A 813 -8.10 -10.93 34.90
N ASN A 814 -8.43 -12.22 34.76
CA ASN A 814 -7.45 -13.29 34.59
C ASN A 814 -7.27 -13.72 33.12
N GLY A 815 -8.09 -13.20 32.22
CA GLY A 815 -8.05 -13.56 30.81
C GLY A 815 -8.58 -14.96 30.54
N ILE A 816 -9.60 -15.39 31.28
CA ILE A 816 -10.17 -16.75 31.20
C ILE A 816 -11.64 -16.66 30.80
N LEU A 817 -12.03 -17.47 29.81
CA LEU A 817 -13.42 -17.76 29.47
C LEU A 817 -13.71 -19.22 29.82
N HIS A 818 -14.76 -19.50 30.59
CA HIS A 818 -15.13 -20.87 30.93
C HIS A 818 -16.64 -21.05 31.00
N ARG A 819 -17.08 -22.31 30.97
CA ARG A 819 -18.48 -22.67 31.26
C ARG A 819 -18.68 -22.64 32.79
N PRO A 820 -19.86 -22.25 33.29
CA PRO A 820 -20.13 -22.21 34.72
C PRO A 820 -19.95 -23.60 35.35
N LYS A 821 -19.30 -23.68 36.51
CA LYS A 821 -19.08 -24.93 37.24
C LYS A 821 -20.21 -25.18 38.23
N PRO A 822 -20.62 -26.44 38.47
CA PRO A 822 -21.55 -26.77 39.55
C PRO A 822 -20.86 -26.51 40.90
N GLY A 823 -21.19 -25.39 41.54
CA GLY A 823 -20.62 -24.97 42.84
C GLY A 823 -19.92 -23.62 42.83
N ASP A 824 -19.75 -22.96 41.68
CA ASP A 824 -19.59 -21.51 41.68
C ASP A 824 -20.92 -20.94 42.20
N GLU A 825 -20.89 -20.15 43.28
CA GLU A 825 -22.07 -19.40 43.73
C GLU A 825 -22.51 -18.53 42.55
N GLY A 826 -23.55 -18.98 41.85
CA GLY A 826 -24.11 -18.28 40.72
C GLY A 826 -24.49 -16.89 41.18
N LEU A 827 -24.04 -15.87 40.43
CA LEU A 827 -24.74 -14.60 40.44
C LEU A 827 -26.07 -14.89 39.73
N ASP A 828 -27.04 -15.28 40.55
CA ASP A 828 -28.29 -15.90 40.13
C ASP A 828 -29.00 -15.00 39.10
N TYR A 829 -29.06 -15.49 37.85
CA TYR A 829 -29.58 -14.74 36.71
C TYR A 829 -31.07 -14.40 36.90
N GLU A 830 -31.80 -15.21 37.68
CA GLU A 830 -33.19 -14.95 38.07
C GLU A 830 -33.31 -14.03 39.28
N GLU A 831 -32.38 -14.03 40.24
CA GLU A 831 -32.45 -13.15 41.42
C GLU A 831 -32.06 -11.70 41.07
N HIS A 832 -31.21 -11.47 40.06
CA HIS A 832 -30.92 -10.13 39.54
C HIS A 832 -32.11 -9.54 38.74
N ALA A 833 -32.86 -10.39 38.03
CA ALA A 833 -34.11 -10.02 37.37
C ALA A 833 -35.29 -9.87 38.35
N ALA A 834 -35.27 -10.57 39.49
CA ALA A 834 -36.32 -10.49 40.52
C ALA A 834 -36.14 -9.32 41.50
N ARG A 835 -34.91 -8.98 41.90
CA ARG A 835 -34.63 -7.80 42.75
C ARG A 835 -34.97 -6.46 42.09
N THR A 836 -35.07 -6.44 40.77
CA THR A 836 -35.54 -5.28 39.98
C THR A 836 -37.06 -5.16 39.91
N SER A 837 -37.83 -6.07 40.53
CA SER A 837 -39.30 -6.11 40.36
C SER A 837 -40.15 -5.96 41.63
N SER A 838 -39.61 -5.93 42.85
CA SER A 838 -40.42 -5.64 44.04
C SER A 838 -39.63 -5.22 45.28
N GLU A 839 -39.56 -3.91 45.55
CA GLU A 839 -39.83 -3.29 46.87
C GLU A 839 -39.66 -1.76 46.80
N PRO A 840 -40.59 -0.94 47.37
CA PRO A 840 -40.44 0.51 47.39
C PRO A 840 -39.43 0.94 48.45
N PHE A 841 -38.29 1.48 48.01
CA PHE A 841 -37.26 2.07 48.87
C PHE A 841 -37.74 3.44 49.43
N LYS A 842 -38.68 3.43 50.39
CA LYS A 842 -39.10 4.62 51.14
C LYS A 842 -38.88 4.55 52.66
N GLU A 843 -38.35 3.45 53.21
CA GLU A 843 -38.16 3.33 54.67
C GLU A 843 -36.70 3.26 55.16
N LYS A 844 -35.68 3.22 54.28
CA LYS A 844 -34.27 3.16 54.73
C LYS A 844 -33.52 4.49 54.79
N ILE A 845 -34.16 5.62 54.45
CA ILE A 845 -33.56 6.96 54.61
C ILE A 845 -33.96 7.62 55.96
N GLY A 846 -35.03 7.14 56.63
CA GLY A 846 -35.44 7.66 57.94
C GLY A 846 -34.49 7.30 59.09
N ALA A 847 -33.93 6.08 59.08
CA ALA A 847 -33.12 5.58 60.21
C ALA A 847 -31.66 6.07 60.23
N ALA A 848 -31.13 6.56 59.09
CA ALA A 848 -29.75 7.06 59.01
C ALA A 848 -29.61 8.57 59.33
N VAL A 849 -30.73 9.30 59.37
CA VAL A 849 -30.78 10.75 59.66
C VAL A 849 -30.99 11.04 61.15
N GLU A 850 -31.58 10.12 61.92
CA GLU A 850 -31.73 10.26 63.38
C GLU A 850 -30.50 9.82 64.19
N ALA A 851 -29.64 8.95 63.65
CA ALA A 851 -28.48 8.40 64.36
C ALA A 851 -27.23 9.32 64.40
N ARG A 852 -27.29 10.55 63.86
CA ARG A 852 -26.16 11.51 63.84
C ARG A 852 -26.36 12.79 64.66
N LYS A 853 -27.41 12.87 65.49
CA LYS A 853 -27.73 14.07 66.30
C LYS A 853 -27.30 14.04 67.77
N GLU A 854 -26.61 13.00 68.25
CA GLU A 854 -26.08 13.00 69.61
C GLU A 854 -24.59 12.65 69.62
N THR A 855 -23.75 13.69 69.62
CA THR A 855 -22.56 13.76 70.49
C THR A 855 -22.02 15.19 70.45
N ASP A 856 -22.44 15.92 71.48
CA ASP A 856 -21.93 17.20 71.92
C ASP A 856 -20.46 17.04 72.36
N PHE A 857 -19.56 17.92 71.91
CA PHE A 857 -18.45 18.41 72.74
C PHE A 857 -17.88 19.70 72.13
N SER A 858 -18.29 20.80 72.74
CA SER A 858 -17.65 22.11 72.80
C SER A 858 -16.11 22.08 72.75
N GLN A 859 -15.50 22.90 71.88
CA GLN A 859 -14.48 23.92 72.21
C GLN A 859 -13.89 24.56 70.93
N THR A 860 -14.20 25.84 70.74
CA THR A 860 -13.50 26.85 69.90
C THR A 860 -12.20 27.32 70.60
N PRO A 861 -11.15 27.83 69.90
CA PRO A 861 -11.24 29.13 69.19
C PRO A 861 -10.40 29.39 67.92
N SER A 862 -10.87 30.43 67.21
CA SER A 862 -10.18 31.40 66.33
C SER A 862 -9.48 30.87 65.08
N GLY A 863 -10.00 31.16 63.87
CA GLY A 863 -9.69 32.38 63.09
C GLY A 863 -8.69 31.97 61.99
N GLU A 864 -8.81 32.22 60.68
CA GLU A 864 -9.41 33.26 59.87
C GLU A 864 -9.75 32.68 58.48
N THR A 865 -10.77 33.22 57.84
CA THR A 865 -11.10 33.09 56.40
C THR A 865 -10.08 33.89 55.53
N PRO A 866 -9.88 33.56 54.23
CA PRO A 866 -10.79 34.13 53.22
C PRO A 866 -11.14 33.22 52.02
N HIS A 867 -12.41 33.37 51.66
CA HIS A 867 -13.09 33.23 50.37
C HIS A 867 -12.25 33.32 49.07
N ILE A 868 -12.65 32.51 48.09
CA ILE A 868 -13.15 32.83 46.72
C ILE A 868 -13.65 31.47 46.18
N GLY A 869 -14.89 31.21 45.76
CA GLY A 869 -15.85 32.03 45.03
C GLY A 869 -15.87 31.59 43.56
N CYS A 870 -16.60 30.51 43.22
CA CYS A 870 -16.78 30.06 41.84
C CYS A 870 -18.28 30.00 41.51
N GLN A 871 -18.72 30.82 40.56
CA GLN A 871 -19.98 30.71 39.83
C GLN A 871 -19.71 31.03 38.36
N ALA A 872 -20.04 30.06 37.50
CA ALA A 872 -20.51 30.12 36.11
C ALA A 872 -19.87 28.99 35.31
#